data_AF-A0A2N1PDM6-F1
#
_entry.id   AF-A0A2N1PDM6-F1
#
_cell.length_a   1.000
_cell.length_b   1.000
_cell.length_c   1.000
_cell.angle_alpha   90.00
_cell.angle_beta   90.00
_cell.angle_gamma   90.00
#
_symmetry.space_group_name_H-M   'P 1'
#
loop_
_entity.id
_entity.type
_entity.pdbx_description
1 polymer ?
#
loop_
_entity_poly.entity_id
_entity_poly.type
_entity_poly.pdbx_seq_one_letter_code
_entity_poly.pdbx_strand_id
1 'polypeptide(L)'
;MVTSRQKVSLFGIYPAIILTLIVGFIIGCGSDRDKPTLPGAHPDSWLDSNSSDFHGDVVLATGSRSCEKCHGSDLDGGKVEVSCIDCHTNLTGFCTGCHGGYDNSTGAPPYGLRDETDDTTLAVGAHTIHMEGSSLAAALECDACHNVPAFVFDSAHYDSNNLSEGLSTDSVAEIVWHGYSDGGGAAWNRNARACSATYCHGNFDGGNTGNVAAWTAENQAECGSCHDTGDDPSRLQWKHEFHVTTAGLKCAECHANVVDSSLAIVQPTLHVNGTVDTLTRDKAVCEACHSGGTISCVSCHGGIDNQTGAPPKGLRGELATGDRAVGAHTMHLEDGVLADAFNCSECHIVPASFSAPGHLDPDSVAEITWGLLAGNLSSWDRNNETCSNTYCHGNFDGGDNSNVPVWTAADQAVCGSCHDIGDNPATLHWKHAFHINTANLYCADCHASVVDTLLAVTDISLHVNGETDIMVRDTAVCAVCHGSGPAACTSCHGGADNLTGAPPVGLRGETLTSERAVGAHTGHMDGGELSDGIECSECHIVPGTLIDTGHLGADSVAEITWGLLAGNQSSWDRNSESCGNTYCHGNFAGGYADNAPVWTANNQAHCSSCHDIGYAPADLLWKHEYHIQTGGLACADCHANVVDLSLTIVGPDRHINGIVDTLTRDAAICVDCHGFSPEACSRCHGGTDNPTGAPPLGLRGETLTTQRAVGAHTKHIEGGTYADAFSCTDCHLVPNSLTAPGHLGIDSVAEMTWSSLAGSQSSWNRSTSRCSSTYCHGNFSGGYTANAPIWTAANQAGCGSCHDDGSNPRDLSGRHQKHITDKDVACMNCHFATVNAQEDIIGNDVHVDGVKTVVFSFQGTYNNGTCSGLPGQCHGTKSWYSN
;
A
#
# COMPACT_ATOMS: atom_id res chain seq x y z
N MET A 1 5.41 -47.64 3.90
CA MET A 1 4.17 -47.90 3.13
C MET A 1 4.19 -46.98 1.91
N VAL A 2 4.38 -47.57 0.72
CA VAL A 2 4.05 -47.13 -0.66
C VAL A 2 3.81 -45.60 -0.84
N THR A 3 4.79 -44.77 -1.25
CA THR A 3 5.22 -44.37 -2.63
C THR A 3 4.08 -43.87 -3.55
N SER A 4 3.96 -42.56 -3.81
CA SER A 4 4.52 -41.76 -4.93
C SER A 4 3.70 -41.72 -6.23
N ARG A 5 3.45 -40.47 -6.68
CA ARG A 5 2.96 -39.93 -7.98
C ARG A 5 2.92 -40.87 -9.21
N GLN A 6 1.80 -40.84 -9.97
CA GLN A 6 1.77 -40.57 -11.42
C GLN A 6 0.33 -40.36 -11.99
N LYS A 7 0.26 -39.53 -13.04
CA LYS A 7 -0.87 -39.18 -13.93
C LYS A 7 -1.63 -40.40 -14.48
N VAL A 8 -2.92 -40.28 -14.84
CA VAL A 8 -3.54 -40.83 -16.09
C VAL A 8 -4.95 -40.23 -16.30
N SER A 9 -5.26 -39.89 -17.55
CA SER A 9 -6.55 -39.45 -18.09
C SER A 9 -7.55 -40.60 -18.29
N LEU A 10 -8.84 -40.37 -18.10
CA LEU A 10 -9.91 -41.24 -18.62
C LEU A 10 -11.07 -40.41 -19.16
N PHE A 11 -10.92 -39.94 -20.41
CA PHE A 11 -12.05 -39.60 -21.29
C PHE A 11 -12.28 -40.81 -22.20
N GLY A 12 -13.43 -41.46 -22.10
CA GLY A 12 -13.69 -42.62 -22.95
C GLY A 12 -14.98 -43.37 -22.70
N ILE A 13 -16.15 -42.71 -22.59
CA ILE A 13 -17.47 -43.37 -22.72
C ILE A 13 -18.50 -42.37 -23.28
N TYR A 14 -18.39 -41.94 -24.54
CA TYR A 14 -19.47 -41.18 -25.22
C TYR A 14 -19.67 -41.40 -26.73
N PRO A 15 -19.01 -42.32 -27.49
CA PRO A 15 -19.34 -42.49 -28.91
C PRO A 15 -20.35 -43.62 -29.20
N ALA A 16 -20.76 -44.43 -28.23
CA ALA A 16 -21.60 -45.62 -28.47
C ALA A 16 -23.12 -45.38 -28.48
N ILE A 17 -23.60 -44.21 -28.04
CA ILE A 17 -25.04 -43.86 -28.01
C ILE A 17 -25.46 -43.06 -29.24
N ILE A 18 -24.51 -42.38 -29.91
CA ILE A 18 -24.79 -41.58 -31.11
C ILE A 18 -24.88 -42.46 -32.37
N LEU A 19 -24.18 -43.59 -32.42
CA LEU A 19 -24.21 -44.49 -33.59
C LEU A 19 -25.50 -45.33 -33.69
N THR A 20 -26.17 -45.62 -32.57
CA THR A 20 -27.47 -46.33 -32.54
C THR A 20 -28.68 -45.43 -32.82
N LEU A 21 -28.55 -44.11 -32.63
CA LEU A 21 -29.57 -43.14 -33.04
C LEU A 21 -29.47 -42.77 -34.53
N ILE A 22 -28.27 -42.85 -35.13
CA ILE A 22 -28.07 -42.57 -36.57
C ILE A 22 -28.49 -43.75 -37.46
N VAL A 23 -28.45 -45.01 -36.99
CA VAL A 23 -28.92 -46.17 -37.78
C VAL A 23 -30.45 -46.39 -37.65
N GLY A 24 -31.08 -45.88 -36.59
CA GLY A 24 -32.54 -45.92 -36.42
C GLY A 24 -33.31 -44.90 -37.29
N PHE A 25 -32.66 -43.83 -37.73
CA PHE A 25 -33.28 -42.79 -38.58
C PHE A 25 -33.21 -43.11 -40.08
N ILE A 26 -32.36 -44.05 -40.51
CA ILE A 26 -32.11 -44.35 -41.94
C ILE A 26 -32.95 -45.54 -42.47
N ILE A 27 -33.71 -46.25 -41.62
CA ILE A 27 -34.58 -47.38 -42.05
C ILE A 27 -36.08 -46.99 -42.02
N GLY A 28 -36.41 -45.72 -41.73
CA GLY A 28 -37.79 -45.23 -41.61
C GLY A 28 -38.33 -44.32 -42.73
N CYS A 29 -37.48 -43.85 -43.67
CA CYS A 29 -37.90 -42.93 -44.74
C CYS A 29 -37.40 -43.36 -46.13
N GLY A 30 -37.50 -44.66 -46.41
CA GLY A 30 -37.31 -45.22 -47.75
C GLY A 30 -38.51 -46.06 -48.14
N SER A 31 -39.64 -45.41 -48.38
CA SER A 31 -40.69 -45.98 -49.21
C SER A 31 -40.77 -45.16 -50.48
N ASP A 32 -40.49 -45.81 -51.61
CA ASP A 32 -41.11 -45.44 -52.89
C ASP A 32 -42.59 -45.20 -52.61
N ARG A 33 -42.98 -43.93 -52.57
CA ARG A 33 -44.39 -43.54 -52.52
C ARG A 33 -44.79 -43.38 -53.96
N ASP A 34 -45.55 -44.34 -54.48
CA ASP A 34 -46.28 -44.14 -55.73
C ASP A 34 -46.94 -42.75 -55.71
N LYS A 35 -46.70 -41.95 -56.75
CA LYS A 35 -47.31 -40.64 -56.93
C LYS A 35 -48.83 -40.78 -56.70
N PRO A 36 -49.44 -40.03 -55.76
CA PRO A 36 -50.89 -39.99 -55.71
C PRO A 36 -51.35 -39.27 -56.97
N THR A 37 -51.88 -40.01 -57.95
CA THR A 37 -52.70 -39.42 -59.01
C THR A 37 -53.98 -38.91 -58.34
N LEU A 38 -53.95 -37.68 -57.83
CA LEU A 38 -55.15 -36.96 -57.44
C LEU A 38 -55.82 -36.47 -58.73
N PRO A 39 -57.01 -36.98 -59.09
CA PRO A 39 -57.78 -36.39 -60.18
C PRO A 39 -58.23 -35.00 -59.75
N GLY A 40 -57.82 -33.95 -60.47
CA GLY A 40 -58.41 -32.61 -60.36
C GLY A 40 -57.75 -31.63 -59.38
N ALA A 41 -56.42 -31.68 -59.17
CA ALA A 41 -55.77 -30.71 -58.29
C ALA A 41 -55.79 -29.26 -58.85
N HIS A 42 -55.65 -29.09 -60.18
CA HIS A 42 -55.90 -27.86 -60.95
C HIS A 42 -55.83 -28.18 -62.46
N PRO A 43 -56.31 -27.31 -63.37
CA PRO A 43 -56.23 -27.52 -64.83
C PRO A 43 -54.80 -27.49 -65.38
N ASP A 44 -54.57 -28.14 -66.52
CA ASP A 44 -53.27 -28.10 -67.25
C ASP A 44 -52.90 -26.68 -67.72
N SER A 45 -53.89 -25.81 -67.89
CA SER A 45 -53.70 -24.41 -68.30
C SER A 45 -52.87 -23.60 -67.30
N TRP A 46 -52.72 -24.06 -66.05
CA TRP A 46 -51.84 -23.44 -65.05
C TRP A 46 -50.35 -23.65 -65.35
N LEU A 47 -49.99 -24.64 -66.16
CA LEU A 47 -48.59 -24.92 -66.54
C LEU A 47 -48.20 -24.29 -67.89
N ASP A 48 -49.14 -23.70 -68.63
CA ASP A 48 -48.90 -23.02 -69.89
C ASP A 48 -48.67 -21.52 -69.67
N SER A 49 -47.45 -21.03 -69.89
CA SER A 49 -47.08 -19.62 -69.69
C SER A 49 -47.76 -18.64 -70.64
N ASN A 50 -48.49 -19.11 -71.66
CA ASN A 50 -49.29 -18.26 -72.54
C ASN A 50 -50.79 -18.27 -72.20
N SER A 51 -51.19 -19.04 -71.18
CA SER A 51 -52.57 -19.11 -70.71
C SER A 51 -52.90 -17.91 -69.83
N SER A 52 -54.12 -17.38 -69.93
CA SER A 52 -54.64 -16.39 -68.98
C SER A 52 -54.85 -16.94 -67.57
N ASP A 53 -54.80 -18.27 -67.43
CA ASP A 53 -54.90 -18.98 -66.15
C ASP A 53 -53.54 -19.56 -65.74
N PHE A 54 -52.41 -19.02 -66.21
CA PHE A 54 -51.09 -19.49 -65.84
C PHE A 54 -50.90 -19.44 -64.31
N HIS A 55 -50.14 -20.38 -63.74
CA HIS A 55 -50.01 -20.49 -62.28
C HIS A 55 -49.51 -19.20 -61.62
N GLY A 56 -48.68 -18.40 -62.32
CA GLY A 56 -48.25 -17.09 -61.84
C GLY A 56 -49.43 -16.13 -61.59
N ASP A 57 -50.36 -16.03 -62.53
CA ASP A 57 -51.55 -15.17 -62.43
C ASP A 57 -52.52 -15.67 -61.34
N VAL A 58 -52.62 -16.99 -61.21
CA VAL A 58 -53.45 -17.64 -60.19
C VAL A 58 -52.88 -17.41 -58.79
N VAL A 59 -51.56 -17.55 -58.63
CA VAL A 59 -50.87 -17.26 -57.36
C VAL A 59 -51.00 -15.79 -57.02
N LEU A 60 -50.88 -14.88 -58.00
CA LEU A 60 -51.10 -13.45 -57.81
C LEU A 60 -52.53 -13.12 -57.38
N ALA A 61 -53.54 -13.78 -57.96
CA ALA A 61 -54.94 -13.51 -57.66
C ALA A 61 -55.44 -14.16 -56.36
N THR A 62 -54.91 -15.32 -55.98
CA THR A 62 -55.50 -16.17 -54.92
C THR A 62 -54.53 -16.56 -53.81
N GLY A 63 -53.24 -16.23 -53.94
CA GLY A 63 -52.19 -16.63 -53.01
C GLY A 63 -51.73 -18.09 -53.18
N SER A 64 -50.57 -18.43 -52.60
CA SER A 64 -49.94 -19.76 -52.72
C SER A 64 -50.37 -20.75 -51.63
N ARG A 65 -51.03 -20.29 -50.57
CA ARG A 65 -51.38 -21.13 -49.40
C ARG A 65 -52.28 -22.32 -49.75
N SER A 66 -53.14 -22.17 -50.76
CA SER A 66 -53.98 -23.27 -51.21
C SER A 66 -53.16 -24.42 -51.84
N CYS A 67 -52.00 -24.09 -52.41
CA CYS A 67 -51.07 -25.00 -53.06
C CYS A 67 -50.26 -25.82 -52.05
N GLU A 68 -49.92 -25.24 -50.89
CA GLU A 68 -49.11 -25.87 -49.84
C GLU A 68 -49.64 -27.24 -49.37
N LYS A 69 -50.98 -27.40 -49.40
CA LYS A 69 -51.67 -28.65 -49.03
C LYS A 69 -51.20 -29.87 -49.82
N CYS A 70 -50.77 -29.63 -51.06
CA CYS A 70 -50.31 -30.65 -51.99
C CYS A 70 -48.80 -30.52 -52.27
N HIS A 71 -48.32 -29.30 -52.47
CA HIS A 71 -46.94 -28.99 -52.87
C HIS A 71 -45.96 -28.80 -51.69
N GLY A 72 -46.42 -28.96 -50.45
CA GLY A 72 -45.57 -28.83 -49.26
C GLY A 72 -45.70 -27.44 -48.64
N SER A 73 -45.51 -27.34 -47.32
CA SER A 73 -45.55 -26.05 -46.62
C SER A 73 -44.42 -25.09 -47.05
N ASP A 74 -43.35 -25.64 -47.61
CA ASP A 74 -42.22 -24.95 -48.23
C ASP A 74 -42.37 -24.81 -49.75
N LEU A 75 -43.46 -25.33 -50.33
CA LEU A 75 -43.71 -25.42 -51.78
C LEU A 75 -42.60 -26.14 -52.56
N ASP A 76 -41.80 -26.96 -51.87
CA ASP A 76 -40.66 -27.69 -52.44
C ASP A 76 -41.04 -29.12 -52.86
N GLY A 77 -42.24 -29.27 -53.44
CA GLY A 77 -42.72 -30.52 -54.01
C GLY A 77 -43.68 -31.32 -53.12
N GLY A 78 -43.53 -31.27 -51.79
CA GLY A 78 -44.48 -31.85 -50.85
C GLY A 78 -44.96 -33.27 -51.19
N LYS A 79 -46.28 -33.47 -51.27
CA LYS A 79 -46.89 -34.79 -51.57
C LYS A 79 -46.95 -35.11 -53.07
N VAL A 80 -46.76 -34.11 -53.94
CA VAL A 80 -46.95 -34.24 -55.39
C VAL A 80 -45.63 -34.17 -56.17
N GLU A 81 -44.51 -33.92 -55.51
CA GLU A 81 -43.14 -33.85 -56.05
C GLU A 81 -42.98 -32.83 -57.19
N VAL A 82 -43.75 -31.74 -57.16
CA VAL A 82 -43.62 -30.62 -58.10
C VAL A 82 -43.25 -29.38 -57.30
N SER A 83 -41.97 -29.01 -57.35
CA SER A 83 -41.43 -27.88 -56.59
C SER A 83 -41.55 -26.59 -57.39
N CYS A 84 -41.95 -25.50 -56.72
CA CYS A 84 -41.83 -24.16 -57.30
C CYS A 84 -40.37 -23.84 -57.64
N ILE A 85 -39.42 -24.40 -56.88
CA ILE A 85 -37.98 -24.15 -56.96
C ILE A 85 -37.38 -24.83 -58.20
N ASP A 86 -38.02 -25.87 -58.75
CA ASP A 86 -37.56 -26.55 -59.97
C ASP A 86 -37.46 -25.60 -61.18
N CYS A 87 -38.36 -24.63 -61.25
CA CYS A 87 -38.36 -23.58 -62.28
C CYS A 87 -37.87 -22.22 -61.73
N HIS A 88 -38.15 -21.91 -60.47
CA HIS A 88 -37.64 -20.73 -59.77
C HIS A 88 -36.36 -21.07 -59.01
N THR A 89 -35.30 -21.44 -59.73
CA THR A 89 -34.08 -22.08 -59.20
C THR A 89 -33.16 -21.17 -58.38
N ASN A 90 -33.47 -19.87 -58.27
CA ASN A 90 -32.62 -18.89 -57.60
C ASN A 90 -33.48 -17.99 -56.69
N LEU A 91 -34.03 -18.53 -55.60
CA LEU A 91 -34.88 -17.78 -54.65
C LEU A 91 -34.09 -17.06 -53.55
N THR A 92 -32.77 -17.24 -53.52
CA THR A 92 -31.84 -16.55 -52.62
C THR A 92 -31.07 -15.49 -53.41
N GLY A 93 -31.17 -14.21 -53.01
CA GLY A 93 -30.42 -13.11 -53.65
C GLY A 93 -30.87 -12.68 -55.05
N PHE A 94 -32.00 -13.18 -55.55
CA PHE A 94 -32.59 -12.78 -56.85
C PHE A 94 -33.53 -11.57 -56.73
N CYS A 95 -33.14 -10.58 -55.93
CA CYS A 95 -33.94 -9.37 -55.72
C CYS A 95 -34.11 -8.62 -57.04
N THR A 96 -33.02 -8.34 -57.76
CA THR A 96 -33.03 -7.62 -59.04
C THR A 96 -33.67 -8.40 -60.19
N GLY A 97 -33.94 -9.69 -60.00
CA GLY A 97 -34.55 -10.54 -61.02
C GLY A 97 -36.08 -10.52 -61.00
N CYS A 98 -36.69 -10.36 -59.82
CA CYS A 98 -38.14 -10.19 -59.64
C CYS A 98 -38.52 -8.73 -59.39
N HIS A 99 -37.82 -8.05 -58.48
CA HIS A 99 -38.05 -6.63 -58.18
C HIS A 99 -37.41 -5.72 -59.23
N GLY A 100 -36.34 -6.15 -59.91
CA GLY A 100 -35.65 -5.29 -60.87
C GLY A 100 -35.25 -3.92 -60.31
N GLY A 101 -34.85 -3.03 -61.20
CA GLY A 101 -34.59 -1.62 -60.90
C GLY A 101 -34.61 -0.90 -62.23
N TYR A 102 -35.66 -0.11 -62.48
CA TYR A 102 -35.77 0.58 -63.76
C TYR A 102 -34.77 1.74 -63.86
N ASP A 103 -34.43 2.33 -62.71
CA ASP A 103 -33.47 3.44 -62.62
C ASP A 103 -32.02 2.98 -62.51
N ASN A 104 -31.77 1.87 -61.80
CA ASN A 104 -30.42 1.37 -61.55
C ASN A 104 -30.39 -0.16 -61.33
N SER A 105 -29.19 -0.72 -61.19
CA SER A 105 -28.99 -2.17 -61.03
C SER A 105 -29.09 -2.67 -59.59
N THR A 106 -29.52 -1.86 -58.62
CA THR A 106 -29.50 -2.22 -57.19
C THR A 106 -30.67 -3.10 -56.77
N GLY A 107 -31.76 -3.13 -57.56
CA GLY A 107 -33.02 -3.73 -57.11
C GLY A 107 -34.02 -2.71 -56.58
N ALA A 108 -33.61 -1.43 -56.53
CA ALA A 108 -34.39 -0.31 -56.06
C ALA A 108 -34.44 0.79 -57.14
N PRO A 109 -35.62 1.36 -57.42
CA PRO A 109 -36.88 1.04 -56.78
C PRO A 109 -37.44 -0.27 -57.36
N PRO A 110 -38.12 -1.10 -56.53
CA PRO A 110 -38.66 -2.36 -56.97
C PRO A 110 -39.83 -2.15 -57.94
N TYR A 111 -40.02 -3.06 -58.88
CA TYR A 111 -41.26 -3.24 -59.62
C TYR A 111 -42.35 -3.71 -58.67
N GLY A 112 -43.54 -3.10 -58.78
CA GLY A 112 -44.71 -3.65 -58.12
C GLY A 112 -45.12 -4.99 -58.75
N LEU A 113 -45.77 -5.85 -57.95
CA LEU A 113 -46.24 -7.16 -58.40
C LEU A 113 -47.36 -7.09 -59.47
N ARG A 114 -47.80 -5.88 -59.85
CA ARG A 114 -48.74 -5.64 -60.96
C ARG A 114 -48.13 -4.72 -62.02
N ASP A 115 -46.82 -4.84 -62.22
CA ASP A 115 -46.01 -4.10 -63.18
C ASP A 115 -45.96 -2.58 -62.92
N GLU A 116 -46.21 -2.14 -61.68
CA GLU A 116 -46.00 -0.74 -61.31
C GLU A 116 -44.51 -0.39 -61.39
N THR A 117 -44.19 0.71 -62.07
CA THR A 117 -42.81 1.22 -62.25
C THR A 117 -42.68 2.68 -61.86
N ASP A 118 -43.74 3.32 -61.40
CA ASP A 118 -43.75 4.73 -61.04
C ASP A 118 -43.54 4.86 -59.52
N ASP A 119 -42.50 5.60 -59.11
CA ASP A 119 -42.11 5.84 -57.71
C ASP A 119 -43.19 6.59 -56.90
N THR A 120 -44.17 7.19 -57.57
CA THR A 120 -45.35 7.79 -56.92
C THR A 120 -46.37 6.75 -56.43
N THR A 121 -46.17 5.47 -56.76
CA THR A 121 -47.03 4.36 -56.34
C THR A 121 -46.57 3.76 -55.01
N LEU A 122 -47.53 3.20 -54.25
CA LEU A 122 -47.23 2.56 -52.97
C LEU A 122 -46.33 1.33 -53.09
N ALA A 123 -46.40 0.61 -54.22
CA ALA A 123 -45.62 -0.61 -54.44
C ALA A 123 -44.15 -0.35 -54.79
N VAL A 124 -43.85 0.83 -55.34
CA VAL A 124 -42.52 1.18 -55.87
C VAL A 124 -41.79 2.12 -54.90
N GLY A 125 -42.40 3.26 -54.53
CA GLY A 125 -41.80 4.26 -53.63
C GLY A 125 -40.52 4.91 -54.15
N ALA A 126 -40.10 6.00 -53.49
CA ALA A 126 -38.91 6.78 -53.84
C ALA A 126 -37.61 6.17 -53.26
N HIS A 127 -37.26 4.94 -53.67
CA HIS A 127 -36.04 4.27 -53.16
C HIS A 127 -34.75 4.81 -53.76
N THR A 128 -34.75 5.20 -55.05
CA THR A 128 -33.56 5.58 -55.82
C THR A 128 -32.69 6.60 -55.09
N ILE A 129 -33.33 7.63 -54.51
CA ILE A 129 -32.65 8.71 -53.80
C ILE A 129 -31.82 8.22 -52.60
N HIS A 130 -32.20 7.12 -51.96
CA HIS A 130 -31.47 6.55 -50.83
C HIS A 130 -30.32 5.66 -51.30
N MET A 131 -30.49 4.94 -52.42
CA MET A 131 -29.49 4.02 -52.95
C MET A 131 -28.36 4.72 -53.71
N GLU A 132 -28.60 5.92 -54.24
CA GLU A 132 -27.57 6.73 -54.91
C GLU A 132 -26.83 7.66 -53.95
N GLY A 133 -27.44 7.93 -52.79
CA GLY A 133 -26.97 8.94 -51.84
C GLY A 133 -27.27 10.36 -52.31
N SER A 134 -26.81 11.34 -51.56
CA SER A 134 -27.01 12.76 -51.84
C SER A 134 -25.84 13.60 -51.35
N SER A 135 -25.94 14.93 -51.48
CA SER A 135 -25.02 15.84 -50.80
C SER A 135 -25.13 15.78 -49.27
N LEU A 136 -26.20 15.18 -48.73
CA LEU A 136 -26.44 15.10 -47.28
C LEU A 136 -25.99 13.78 -46.68
N ALA A 137 -26.03 12.67 -47.41
CA ALA A 137 -25.70 11.35 -46.89
C ALA A 137 -25.15 10.46 -48.00
N ALA A 138 -24.31 9.48 -47.63
CA ALA A 138 -23.87 8.45 -48.56
C ALA A 138 -25.04 7.55 -49.01
N ALA A 139 -24.80 6.78 -50.07
CA ALA A 139 -25.72 5.71 -50.49
C ALA A 139 -25.97 4.73 -49.34
N LEU A 140 -27.24 4.38 -49.13
CA LEU A 140 -27.66 3.42 -48.12
C LEU A 140 -27.91 2.05 -48.75
N GLU A 141 -27.46 1.00 -48.07
CA GLU A 141 -27.79 -0.39 -48.43
C GLU A 141 -29.22 -0.71 -47.99
N CYS A 142 -29.85 -1.71 -48.63
CA CYS A 142 -31.24 -2.07 -48.34
C CYS A 142 -31.45 -2.47 -46.87
N ASP A 143 -30.46 -3.14 -46.27
CA ASP A 143 -30.52 -3.64 -44.88
C ASP A 143 -30.38 -2.53 -43.82
N ALA A 144 -30.03 -1.31 -44.23
CA ALA A 144 -30.03 -0.12 -43.38
C ALA A 144 -31.45 0.36 -43.04
N CYS A 145 -32.44 0.02 -43.87
CA CYS A 145 -33.83 0.43 -43.74
C CYS A 145 -34.72 -0.72 -43.25
N HIS A 146 -34.60 -1.90 -43.84
CA HIS A 146 -35.46 -3.00 -43.47
C HIS A 146 -34.71 -4.31 -43.62
N ASN A 147 -35.17 -5.34 -42.91
CA ASN A 147 -34.60 -6.66 -43.09
C ASN A 147 -34.79 -7.05 -44.55
N VAL A 148 -33.70 -7.43 -45.23
CA VAL A 148 -33.74 -7.91 -46.61
C VAL A 148 -33.95 -9.42 -46.54
N PRO A 149 -35.15 -9.93 -46.88
CA PRO A 149 -35.43 -11.34 -46.66
C PRO A 149 -34.54 -12.22 -47.53
N ALA A 150 -33.98 -13.27 -46.93
CA ALA A 150 -33.08 -14.19 -47.64
C ALA A 150 -33.83 -15.05 -48.68
N PHE A 151 -35.15 -15.16 -48.57
CA PHE A 151 -36.00 -16.01 -49.41
C PHE A 151 -37.32 -15.31 -49.77
N VAL A 152 -37.79 -15.46 -51.01
CA VAL A 152 -39.03 -14.82 -51.52
C VAL A 152 -40.30 -15.21 -50.76
N PHE A 153 -40.31 -16.39 -50.11
CA PHE A 153 -41.45 -16.87 -49.32
C PHE A 153 -41.32 -16.58 -47.82
N ASP A 154 -40.34 -15.80 -47.40
CA ASP A 154 -40.31 -15.30 -46.02
C ASP A 154 -41.62 -14.53 -45.76
N SER A 155 -42.23 -14.77 -44.60
CA SER A 155 -43.49 -14.14 -44.20
C SER A 155 -43.45 -12.62 -44.19
N ALA A 156 -42.24 -12.02 -44.09
CA ALA A 156 -42.03 -10.58 -44.20
C ALA A 156 -41.98 -10.07 -45.66
N HIS A 157 -41.62 -10.93 -46.62
CA HIS A 157 -41.49 -10.58 -48.05
C HIS A 157 -42.80 -10.80 -48.80
N TYR A 158 -43.53 -11.87 -48.47
CA TYR A 158 -44.79 -12.24 -49.09
C TYR A 158 -45.82 -12.59 -48.01
N ASP A 159 -46.76 -11.69 -47.76
CA ASP A 159 -47.85 -11.91 -46.79
C ASP A 159 -48.89 -12.88 -47.37
N SER A 160 -49.03 -14.04 -46.74
CA SER A 160 -50.03 -15.06 -47.07
C SER A 160 -51.25 -15.04 -46.14
N ASN A 161 -51.34 -14.07 -45.22
CA ASN A 161 -52.46 -13.94 -44.30
C ASN A 161 -53.59 -13.10 -44.89
N ASN A 162 -54.67 -13.78 -45.24
CA ASN A 162 -55.94 -13.17 -45.59
C ASN A 162 -56.53 -12.46 -44.35
N LEU A 163 -56.66 -11.14 -44.38
CA LEU A 163 -57.70 -10.49 -43.59
C LEU A 163 -59.05 -10.98 -44.13
N SER A 164 -59.87 -11.52 -43.24
CA SER A 164 -61.25 -11.88 -43.54
C SER A 164 -61.98 -10.67 -44.13
N GLU A 165 -62.44 -10.81 -45.37
CA GLU A 165 -63.28 -9.90 -46.17
C GLU A 165 -62.59 -9.26 -47.40
N GLY A 166 -62.42 -10.06 -48.46
CA GLY A 166 -62.46 -9.57 -49.85
C GLY A 166 -61.11 -9.48 -50.59
N LEU A 167 -60.86 -10.46 -51.46
CA LEU A 167 -60.06 -10.42 -52.70
C LEU A 167 -58.95 -9.33 -52.82
N SER A 168 -57.79 -9.59 -52.23
CA SER A 168 -56.47 -9.57 -52.91
C SER A 168 -55.42 -9.85 -51.84
N THR A 169 -54.41 -10.70 -52.12
CA THR A 169 -53.10 -10.45 -51.51
C THR A 169 -52.77 -9.01 -51.88
N ASP A 170 -52.62 -8.10 -50.91
CA ASP A 170 -52.42 -6.69 -51.26
C ASP A 170 -51.11 -6.48 -52.04
N SER A 171 -50.27 -7.54 -52.10
CA SER A 171 -49.07 -7.64 -52.92
C SER A 171 -48.02 -6.59 -52.50
N VAL A 172 -48.10 -6.14 -51.25
CA VAL A 172 -47.17 -5.15 -50.68
C VAL A 172 -46.36 -5.83 -49.58
N ALA A 173 -45.04 -5.85 -49.73
CA ALA A 173 -44.13 -6.33 -48.68
C ALA A 173 -44.34 -5.51 -47.39
N GLU A 174 -44.37 -6.17 -46.25
CA GLU A 174 -44.48 -5.49 -44.95
C GLU A 174 -43.08 -5.09 -44.48
N ILE A 175 -42.91 -3.83 -44.10
CA ILE A 175 -41.60 -3.32 -43.67
C ILE A 175 -41.31 -3.85 -42.27
N VAL A 176 -40.39 -4.82 -42.19
CA VAL A 176 -39.72 -5.17 -40.94
C VAL A 176 -38.48 -4.29 -40.82
N TRP A 177 -38.59 -3.23 -40.01
CA TRP A 177 -37.49 -2.29 -39.79
C TRP A 177 -36.23 -3.01 -39.29
N HIS A 178 -35.07 -2.57 -39.78
CA HIS A 178 -33.77 -3.13 -39.44
C HIS A 178 -32.67 -2.07 -39.69
N GLY A 179 -31.46 -2.36 -39.23
CA GLY A 179 -30.30 -1.50 -39.46
C GLY A 179 -30.43 -0.16 -38.75
N TYR A 180 -30.05 0.93 -39.42
CA TYR A 180 -30.08 2.26 -38.83
C TYR A 180 -31.49 2.77 -38.57
N SER A 181 -32.47 2.32 -39.36
CA SER A 181 -33.84 2.82 -39.27
C SER A 181 -34.57 2.44 -37.97
N ASP A 182 -34.21 1.32 -37.33
CA ASP A 182 -34.88 0.78 -36.16
C ASP A 182 -34.44 1.48 -34.86
N GLY A 183 -34.90 2.72 -34.71
CA GLY A 183 -34.63 3.57 -33.54
C GLY A 183 -35.54 3.31 -32.34
N GLY A 184 -36.15 2.13 -32.21
CA GLY A 184 -37.06 1.82 -31.09
C GLY A 184 -38.43 2.52 -31.21
N GLY A 185 -39.08 2.37 -32.36
CA GLY A 185 -40.39 2.98 -32.62
C GLY A 185 -40.68 3.27 -34.09
N ALA A 186 -39.76 2.93 -35.00
CA ALA A 186 -39.93 3.09 -36.43
C ALA A 186 -41.27 2.52 -36.89
N ALA A 187 -42.02 3.31 -37.63
CA ALA A 187 -43.39 2.98 -38.02
C ALA A 187 -43.68 3.43 -39.44
N TRP A 188 -44.45 2.57 -40.13
CA TRP A 188 -45.00 2.83 -41.45
C TRP A 188 -46.52 3.00 -41.34
N ASN A 189 -47.06 4.12 -41.83
CA ASN A 189 -48.49 4.33 -41.93
C ASN A 189 -48.96 4.24 -43.38
N ARG A 190 -49.55 3.10 -43.72
CA ARG A 190 -50.05 2.80 -45.08
C ARG A 190 -51.07 3.82 -45.60
N ASN A 191 -52.00 4.29 -44.75
CA ASN A 191 -53.04 5.23 -45.17
C ASN A 191 -52.47 6.63 -45.43
N ALA A 192 -51.52 7.05 -44.61
CA ALA A 192 -50.83 8.32 -44.76
C ALA A 192 -49.70 8.28 -45.81
N ARG A 193 -49.29 7.07 -46.23
CA ARG A 193 -48.11 6.82 -47.07
C ARG A 193 -46.85 7.43 -46.49
N ALA A 194 -46.68 7.30 -45.17
CA ALA A 194 -45.68 8.06 -44.44
C ALA A 194 -44.88 7.19 -43.47
N CYS A 195 -43.59 7.49 -43.38
CA CYS A 195 -42.63 6.91 -42.45
C CYS A 195 -42.47 7.86 -41.25
N SER A 196 -42.42 7.30 -40.04
CA SER A 196 -42.23 8.06 -38.81
C SER A 196 -41.30 7.33 -37.85
N ALA A 197 -40.67 8.08 -36.95
CA ALA A 197 -39.82 7.54 -35.90
C ALA A 197 -38.62 6.70 -36.40
N THR A 198 -38.15 6.96 -37.62
CA THR A 198 -36.90 6.38 -38.13
C THR A 198 -35.73 7.30 -37.80
N TYR A 199 -34.55 6.72 -37.55
CA TYR A 199 -33.32 7.47 -37.28
C TYR A 199 -33.05 8.54 -38.36
N CYS A 200 -33.06 8.15 -39.64
CA CYS A 200 -32.72 9.06 -40.75
C CYS A 200 -33.68 10.27 -40.85
N HIS A 201 -34.91 10.13 -40.34
CA HIS A 201 -35.92 11.19 -40.32
C HIS A 201 -36.18 11.72 -38.91
N GLY A 202 -35.13 11.88 -38.11
CA GLY A 202 -35.19 12.71 -36.89
C GLY A 202 -35.50 11.97 -35.60
N ASN A 203 -35.59 10.63 -35.60
CA ASN A 203 -35.72 9.84 -34.38
C ASN A 203 -34.36 9.47 -33.78
N PHE A 204 -33.65 10.49 -33.29
CA PHE A 204 -32.41 10.37 -32.55
C PHE A 204 -32.30 11.52 -31.55
N ASP A 205 -31.35 11.44 -30.62
CA ASP A 205 -31.14 12.47 -29.60
C ASP A 205 -30.81 13.83 -30.23
N GLY A 206 -31.67 14.83 -29.99
CA GLY A 206 -31.55 16.17 -30.60
C GLY A 206 -32.15 16.26 -32.01
N GLY A 207 -32.74 15.17 -32.51
CA GLY A 207 -33.51 15.11 -33.74
C GLY A 207 -34.94 15.63 -33.57
N ASN A 208 -35.54 15.98 -34.69
CA ASN A 208 -36.93 16.38 -34.82
C ASN A 208 -37.80 15.14 -35.05
N THR A 209 -38.31 14.54 -33.96
CA THR A 209 -39.18 13.35 -34.03
C THR A 209 -40.50 13.59 -34.77
N GLY A 210 -40.88 14.85 -35.00
CA GLY A 210 -42.02 15.23 -35.84
C GLY A 210 -41.75 15.22 -37.33
N ASN A 211 -40.52 14.92 -37.78
CA ASN A 211 -40.19 14.80 -39.19
C ASN A 211 -40.77 13.50 -39.75
N VAL A 212 -41.75 13.64 -40.63
CA VAL A 212 -42.52 12.54 -41.22
C VAL A 212 -42.32 12.58 -42.73
N ALA A 213 -41.55 11.63 -43.26
CA ALA A 213 -41.27 11.52 -44.68
C ALA A 213 -42.40 10.77 -45.40
N ALA A 214 -42.72 11.20 -46.62
CA ALA A 214 -43.68 10.50 -47.47
C ALA A 214 -42.95 9.51 -48.38
N TRP A 215 -43.45 8.28 -48.44
CA TRP A 215 -42.85 7.17 -49.20
C TRP A 215 -42.72 7.41 -50.69
N THR A 216 -43.66 8.16 -51.25
CA THR A 216 -43.83 8.34 -52.70
C THR A 216 -43.38 9.73 -53.16
N ALA A 217 -42.46 10.37 -52.44
CA ALA A 217 -42.03 11.73 -52.72
C ALA A 217 -40.53 11.92 -52.47
N GLU A 218 -39.90 12.72 -53.31
CA GLU A 218 -38.47 13.03 -53.25
C GLU A 218 -38.19 14.40 -52.61
N ASN A 219 -36.91 14.67 -52.34
CA ASN A 219 -36.39 15.98 -51.91
C ASN A 219 -37.04 16.52 -50.61
N GLN A 220 -37.34 15.64 -49.66
CA GLN A 220 -38.03 15.99 -48.41
C GLN A 220 -37.09 16.29 -47.23
N ALA A 221 -35.78 16.29 -47.47
CA ALA A 221 -34.75 16.44 -46.44
C ALA A 221 -34.07 17.82 -46.50
N GLU A 222 -34.84 18.91 -46.45
CA GLU A 222 -34.26 20.25 -46.34
C GLU A 222 -33.42 20.39 -45.05
N CYS A 223 -32.28 21.09 -45.09
CA CYS A 223 -31.47 21.31 -43.88
C CYS A 223 -32.34 21.93 -42.76
N GLY A 224 -32.22 21.41 -41.53
CA GLY A 224 -33.06 21.81 -40.40
C GLY A 224 -34.31 20.95 -40.17
N SER A 225 -34.72 20.14 -41.15
CA SER A 225 -35.90 19.27 -41.02
C SER A 225 -35.68 18.09 -40.06
N CYS A 226 -34.50 17.46 -40.11
CA CYS A 226 -34.15 16.30 -39.29
C CYS A 226 -33.63 16.66 -37.89
N HIS A 227 -32.83 17.72 -37.77
CA HIS A 227 -32.35 18.28 -36.51
C HIS A 227 -32.15 19.78 -36.68
N ASP A 228 -32.15 20.52 -35.57
CA ASP A 228 -31.97 21.97 -35.61
C ASP A 228 -30.56 22.34 -36.10
N THR A 229 -30.43 23.45 -36.83
CA THR A 229 -29.15 23.92 -37.41
C THR A 229 -28.56 25.12 -36.67
N GLY A 230 -29.08 25.43 -35.47
CA GLY A 230 -28.69 26.53 -34.61
C GLY A 230 -29.70 27.68 -34.56
N ASP A 231 -30.84 27.57 -35.25
CA ASP A 231 -31.91 28.57 -35.26
C ASP A 231 -32.75 28.51 -33.97
N ASP A 232 -32.96 27.31 -33.42
CA ASP A 232 -33.54 27.09 -32.11
C ASP A 232 -32.67 26.11 -31.30
N PRO A 233 -31.57 26.59 -30.69
CA PRO A 233 -30.63 25.75 -29.96
C PRO A 233 -31.24 24.99 -28.78
N SER A 234 -32.43 25.39 -28.29
CA SER A 234 -33.13 24.66 -27.23
C SER A 234 -33.58 23.26 -27.66
N ARG A 235 -33.66 23.01 -28.97
CA ARG A 235 -33.95 21.70 -29.56
C ARG A 235 -32.70 20.81 -29.64
N LEU A 236 -31.51 21.40 -29.51
CA LEU A 236 -30.24 20.70 -29.45
C LEU A 236 -29.89 20.48 -27.98
N GLN A 237 -30.20 19.29 -27.46
CA GLN A 237 -29.86 18.76 -26.13
C GLN A 237 -28.85 19.59 -25.30
N TRP A 238 -29.09 19.75 -24.01
CA TRP A 238 -28.46 20.75 -23.11
C TRP A 238 -26.99 21.16 -23.37
N LYS A 239 -26.10 20.23 -23.74
CA LYS A 239 -24.71 20.54 -24.11
C LYS A 239 -24.61 21.43 -25.35
N HIS A 240 -25.33 21.09 -26.42
CA HIS A 240 -25.31 21.87 -27.65
C HIS A 240 -25.93 23.25 -27.43
N GLU A 241 -27.08 23.31 -26.75
CA GLU A 241 -27.69 24.58 -26.37
C GLU A 241 -26.68 25.49 -25.66
N PHE A 242 -25.99 25.00 -24.63
CA PHE A 242 -24.98 25.79 -23.92
C PHE A 242 -23.82 26.25 -24.82
N HIS A 243 -23.22 25.33 -25.58
CA HIS A 243 -22.03 25.67 -26.39
C HIS A 243 -22.36 26.61 -27.55
N VAL A 244 -23.55 26.46 -28.15
CA VAL A 244 -23.99 27.33 -29.25
C VAL A 244 -24.47 28.69 -28.73
N THR A 245 -25.29 28.72 -27.68
CA THR A 245 -25.90 29.97 -27.20
C THR A 245 -24.98 30.77 -26.28
N THR A 246 -24.33 30.10 -25.33
CA THR A 246 -23.60 30.75 -24.24
C THR A 246 -22.12 30.86 -24.58
N ALA A 247 -21.51 29.78 -25.08
CA ALA A 247 -20.10 29.81 -25.50
C ALA A 247 -19.93 30.40 -26.92
N GLY A 248 -21.00 30.49 -27.72
CA GLY A 248 -20.97 31.09 -29.05
C GLY A 248 -20.26 30.25 -30.11
N LEU A 249 -20.07 28.95 -29.87
CA LEU A 249 -19.38 28.04 -30.77
C LEU A 249 -20.21 27.74 -32.02
N LYS A 250 -19.51 27.55 -33.14
CA LYS A 250 -20.04 27.14 -34.43
C LYS A 250 -19.96 25.62 -34.58
N CYS A 251 -20.88 25.04 -35.33
CA CYS A 251 -20.96 23.60 -35.55
C CYS A 251 -19.64 23.01 -36.06
N ALA A 252 -18.97 23.69 -37.01
CA ALA A 252 -17.69 23.27 -37.57
C ALA A 252 -16.53 23.24 -36.57
N GLU A 253 -16.63 23.90 -35.41
CA GLU A 253 -15.57 23.86 -34.39
C GLU A 253 -15.49 22.49 -33.71
N CYS A 254 -16.60 21.73 -33.68
CA CYS A 254 -16.64 20.36 -33.14
C CYS A 254 -16.94 19.30 -34.20
N HIS A 255 -17.59 19.67 -35.31
CA HIS A 255 -18.03 18.76 -36.37
C HIS A 255 -17.29 19.00 -37.68
N ALA A 256 -16.04 19.48 -37.67
CA ALA A 256 -15.28 19.85 -38.88
C ALA A 256 -15.14 18.70 -39.90
N ASN A 257 -15.21 17.45 -39.46
CA ASN A 257 -15.17 16.29 -40.35
C ASN A 257 -16.51 16.06 -41.09
N VAL A 258 -17.61 16.62 -40.57
CA VAL A 258 -18.97 16.44 -41.09
C VAL A 258 -19.44 17.70 -41.79
N VAL A 259 -19.26 18.89 -41.20
CA VAL A 259 -19.75 20.17 -41.71
C VAL A 259 -18.67 21.25 -41.72
N ASP A 260 -18.70 22.13 -42.72
CA ASP A 260 -17.85 23.33 -42.77
C ASP A 260 -18.49 24.55 -42.08
N SER A 261 -17.79 25.69 -42.09
CA SER A 261 -18.25 26.94 -41.47
C SER A 261 -19.53 27.52 -42.09
N SER A 262 -19.92 27.07 -43.28
CA SER A 262 -21.16 27.42 -43.95
C SER A 262 -22.27 26.39 -43.77
N LEU A 263 -22.05 25.38 -42.91
CA LEU A 263 -22.94 24.23 -42.68
C LEU A 263 -23.08 23.30 -43.90
N ALA A 264 -22.18 23.39 -44.88
CA ALA A 264 -22.15 22.43 -45.97
C ALA A 264 -21.55 21.11 -45.47
N ILE A 265 -22.20 19.99 -45.80
CA ILE A 265 -21.69 18.65 -45.48
C ILE A 265 -20.43 18.40 -46.30
N VAL A 266 -19.29 18.19 -45.62
CA VAL A 266 -17.99 17.96 -46.28
C VAL A 266 -17.69 16.47 -46.49
N GLN A 267 -18.26 15.59 -45.67
CA GLN A 267 -18.14 14.13 -45.81
C GLN A 267 -19.50 13.45 -45.58
N PRO A 268 -20.28 13.22 -46.65
CA PRO A 268 -21.61 12.58 -46.56
C PRO A 268 -21.59 11.17 -45.94
N THR A 269 -20.46 10.47 -45.93
CA THR A 269 -20.31 9.16 -45.26
C THR A 269 -20.35 9.25 -43.73
N LEU A 270 -20.18 10.44 -43.16
CA LEU A 270 -20.22 10.69 -41.72
C LEU A 270 -21.52 11.37 -41.27
N HIS A 271 -22.46 11.64 -42.19
CA HIS A 271 -23.73 12.28 -41.89
C HIS A 271 -24.86 11.31 -42.28
N VAL A 272 -25.65 10.89 -41.29
CA VAL A 272 -26.65 9.80 -41.39
C VAL A 272 -26.00 8.41 -41.53
N ASN A 273 -25.16 8.03 -40.57
CA ASN A 273 -24.46 6.73 -40.53
C ASN A 273 -24.73 5.91 -39.25
N GLY A 274 -25.66 6.36 -38.41
CA GLY A 274 -25.97 5.72 -37.13
C GLY A 274 -25.08 6.13 -35.96
N THR A 275 -24.05 6.96 -36.18
CA THR A 275 -23.15 7.47 -35.14
C THR A 275 -23.11 8.99 -35.10
N VAL A 276 -22.76 9.55 -33.93
CA VAL A 276 -22.54 10.99 -33.78
C VAL A 276 -21.05 11.27 -33.98
N ASP A 277 -20.69 11.63 -35.21
CA ASP A 277 -19.32 11.91 -35.62
C ASP A 277 -18.90 13.34 -35.22
N THR A 278 -18.00 13.42 -34.23
CA THR A 278 -17.52 14.68 -33.67
C THR A 278 -16.03 14.58 -33.32
N LEU A 279 -15.38 15.74 -33.20
CA LEU A 279 -14.02 15.87 -32.71
C LEU A 279 -13.93 15.85 -31.17
N THR A 280 -15.05 15.80 -30.45
CA THR A 280 -15.09 15.91 -28.97
C THR A 280 -14.46 14.72 -28.24
N ARG A 281 -14.14 13.63 -28.95
CA ARG A 281 -13.34 12.51 -28.42
C ARG A 281 -11.85 12.87 -28.26
N ASP A 282 -11.38 13.92 -28.92
CA ASP A 282 -10.03 14.43 -28.74
C ASP A 282 -9.99 15.43 -27.57
N LYS A 283 -9.30 15.04 -26.48
CA LYS A 283 -9.12 15.87 -25.28
C LYS A 283 -8.56 17.26 -25.62
N ALA A 284 -7.72 17.38 -26.65
CA ALA A 284 -7.11 18.64 -27.05
C ALA A 284 -8.15 19.65 -27.57
N VAL A 285 -9.25 19.18 -28.17
CA VAL A 285 -10.34 20.04 -28.64
C VAL A 285 -11.06 20.69 -27.46
N CYS A 286 -11.32 19.91 -26.40
CA CYS A 286 -11.89 20.44 -25.16
C CYS A 286 -10.89 21.34 -24.43
N GLU A 287 -9.61 20.96 -24.33
CA GLU A 287 -8.56 21.75 -23.67
C GLU A 287 -8.37 23.12 -24.32
N ALA A 288 -8.51 23.24 -25.64
CA ALA A 288 -8.41 24.52 -26.34
C ALA A 288 -9.37 25.60 -25.78
N CYS A 289 -10.50 25.20 -25.20
CA CYS A 289 -11.49 26.10 -24.60
C CYS A 289 -11.52 26.03 -23.06
N HIS A 290 -11.24 24.86 -22.49
CA HIS A 290 -11.41 24.58 -21.06
C HIS A 290 -10.11 24.59 -20.25
N SER A 291 -8.97 25.00 -20.84
CA SER A 291 -7.64 25.04 -20.18
C SER A 291 -7.48 26.05 -19.03
N GLY A 292 -8.55 26.76 -18.63
CA GLY A 292 -8.49 27.96 -17.79
C GLY A 292 -8.85 27.82 -16.30
N GLY A 293 -9.23 26.64 -15.80
CA GLY A 293 -9.53 26.49 -14.37
C GLY A 293 -10.21 25.17 -14.03
N THR A 294 -10.25 24.86 -12.73
CA THR A 294 -11.08 23.81 -12.14
C THR A 294 -12.55 24.08 -12.50
N ILE A 295 -13.00 23.54 -13.63
CA ILE A 295 -14.43 23.44 -13.92
C ILE A 295 -15.02 22.60 -12.79
N SER A 296 -15.94 23.18 -12.03
CA SER A 296 -16.66 22.45 -10.99
C SER A 296 -17.31 21.23 -11.64
N CYS A 297 -17.25 20.05 -11.00
CA CYS A 297 -17.84 18.80 -11.49
C CYS A 297 -19.30 19.00 -11.94
N VAL A 298 -20.02 19.85 -11.20
CA VAL A 298 -21.42 20.23 -11.43
C VAL A 298 -21.65 20.92 -12.79
N SER A 299 -20.60 21.50 -13.39
CA SER A 299 -20.71 22.19 -14.68
C SER A 299 -20.88 21.22 -15.85
N CYS A 300 -20.29 20.03 -15.76
CA CYS A 300 -20.37 18.99 -16.80
C CYS A 300 -21.30 17.84 -16.40
N HIS A 301 -21.21 17.39 -15.15
CA HIS A 301 -22.01 16.28 -14.62
C HIS A 301 -23.32 16.75 -14.02
N GLY A 302 -23.48 18.04 -13.72
CA GLY A 302 -24.66 18.51 -12.98
C GLY A 302 -24.68 17.93 -11.57
N GLY A 303 -25.87 17.77 -11.03
CA GLY A 303 -26.14 17.12 -9.76
C GLY A 303 -27.65 17.11 -9.64
N ILE A 304 -28.25 16.02 -10.13
CA ILE A 304 -29.69 15.96 -10.41
C ILE A 304 -30.47 16.13 -9.11
N ASP A 305 -29.96 15.52 -8.03
CA ASP A 305 -30.59 15.51 -6.72
C ASP A 305 -29.99 16.58 -5.80
N ASN A 306 -28.69 16.86 -5.91
CA ASN A 306 -28.00 17.84 -5.07
C ASN A 306 -26.82 18.52 -5.81
N GLN A 307 -26.19 19.52 -5.20
CA GLN A 307 -25.14 20.33 -5.86
C GLN A 307 -23.73 19.69 -5.81
N THR A 308 -23.60 18.41 -5.49
CA THR A 308 -22.28 17.78 -5.29
C THR A 308 -21.61 17.33 -6.60
N GLY A 309 -22.35 17.20 -7.70
CA GLY A 309 -21.88 16.46 -8.87
C GLY A 309 -22.64 15.16 -9.10
N ALA A 310 -23.39 14.71 -8.10
CA ALA A 310 -24.02 13.40 -8.04
C ALA A 310 -25.56 13.49 -7.82
N PRO A 311 -26.32 12.55 -8.40
CA PRO A 311 -25.85 11.59 -9.39
C PRO A 311 -25.50 12.36 -10.68
N PRO A 312 -24.45 11.95 -11.40
CA PRO A 312 -24.04 12.64 -12.61
C PRO A 312 -25.11 12.46 -13.69
N LYS A 313 -25.30 13.50 -14.51
CA LYS A 313 -26.04 13.39 -15.77
C LYS A 313 -25.18 12.62 -16.77
N GLY A 314 -25.77 11.63 -17.43
CA GLY A 314 -25.06 10.91 -18.48
C GLY A 314 -24.69 11.81 -19.66
N LEU A 315 -23.65 11.42 -20.41
CA LEU A 315 -23.15 12.26 -21.50
C LEU A 315 -24.15 12.41 -22.67
N ARG A 316 -25.16 11.55 -22.76
CA ARG A 316 -26.26 11.62 -23.74
C ARG A 316 -27.54 12.22 -23.15
N GLY A 317 -27.47 12.77 -21.93
CA GLY A 317 -28.60 13.39 -21.26
C GLY A 317 -29.43 12.42 -20.41
N GLU A 318 -28.88 11.24 -20.10
CA GLU A 318 -29.49 10.30 -19.14
C GLU A 318 -29.65 10.95 -17.76
N LEU A 319 -30.80 10.75 -17.12
CA LEU A 319 -31.15 11.37 -15.83
C LEU A 319 -31.70 10.38 -14.80
N ALA A 320 -32.10 9.17 -15.19
CA ALA A 320 -32.74 8.25 -14.27
C ALA A 320 -31.69 7.45 -13.49
N THR A 321 -31.92 7.23 -12.19
CA THR A 321 -31.08 6.35 -11.35
C THR A 321 -30.88 4.95 -11.94
N GLY A 322 -31.87 4.45 -12.68
CA GLY A 322 -31.81 3.18 -13.39
C GLY A 322 -30.89 3.16 -14.62
N ASP A 323 -30.40 4.32 -15.06
CA ASP A 323 -29.45 4.42 -16.16
C ASP A 323 -28.02 4.17 -15.63
N ARG A 324 -27.27 3.28 -16.28
CA ARG A 324 -25.88 2.95 -15.91
C ARG A 324 -24.97 4.19 -15.80
N ALA A 325 -25.20 5.21 -16.63
CA ALA A 325 -24.41 6.44 -16.63
C ALA A 325 -24.68 7.35 -15.43
N VAL A 326 -25.76 7.11 -14.68
CA VAL A 326 -26.24 7.93 -13.55
C VAL A 326 -26.04 7.18 -12.24
N GLY A 327 -26.66 6.00 -12.11
CA GLY A 327 -26.58 5.12 -10.94
C GLY A 327 -27.18 5.69 -9.65
N ALA A 328 -27.18 4.89 -8.58
CA ALA A 328 -27.69 5.23 -7.26
C ALA A 328 -26.67 5.98 -6.38
N HIS A 329 -25.89 6.91 -6.96
CA HIS A 329 -24.84 7.66 -6.28
C HIS A 329 -25.32 8.40 -5.02
N THR A 330 -26.47 9.07 -5.12
CA THR A 330 -26.99 9.97 -4.07
C THR A 330 -27.14 9.27 -2.72
N MET A 331 -27.47 7.98 -2.73
CA MET A 331 -27.66 7.17 -1.52
C MET A 331 -26.41 7.10 -0.62
N HIS A 332 -25.23 7.37 -1.17
CA HIS A 332 -23.97 7.34 -0.44
C HIS A 332 -23.51 8.74 -0.02
N LEU A 333 -24.16 9.80 -0.49
CA LEU A 333 -23.78 11.19 -0.21
C LEU A 333 -24.74 11.87 0.78
N GLU A 334 -25.71 11.11 1.30
CA GLU A 334 -26.69 11.54 2.30
C GLU A 334 -26.64 10.56 3.48
N ASP A 335 -26.90 11.07 4.69
CA ASP A 335 -26.86 10.26 5.90
C ASP A 335 -27.92 9.15 5.85
N GLY A 336 -27.50 7.93 6.14
CA GLY A 336 -28.36 6.76 6.19
C GLY A 336 -28.76 6.36 7.60
N VAL A 337 -29.45 5.22 7.72
CA VAL A 337 -29.74 4.58 9.02
C VAL A 337 -28.63 3.66 9.51
N LEU A 338 -27.65 3.35 8.65
CA LEU A 338 -26.53 2.44 8.95
C LEU A 338 -25.16 3.12 8.90
N ALA A 339 -25.02 4.29 8.27
CA ALA A 339 -23.77 5.00 8.08
C ALA A 339 -24.03 6.49 7.78
N ASP A 340 -23.04 7.34 8.06
CA ASP A 340 -23.02 8.74 7.62
C ASP A 340 -22.82 8.85 6.09
N ALA A 341 -23.08 10.05 5.55
CA ALA A 341 -22.73 10.40 4.18
C ALA A 341 -21.22 10.25 3.92
N PHE A 342 -20.87 9.63 2.80
CA PHE A 342 -19.51 9.45 2.34
C PHE A 342 -19.05 10.60 1.45
N ASN A 343 -17.76 10.92 1.50
CA ASN A 343 -17.13 11.77 0.49
C ASN A 343 -16.83 10.95 -0.77
N CYS A 344 -16.87 11.58 -1.95
CA CYS A 344 -16.57 10.89 -3.21
C CYS A 344 -15.22 10.15 -3.18
N SER A 345 -14.21 10.76 -2.54
CA SER A 345 -12.84 10.21 -2.40
C SER A 345 -12.73 8.93 -1.57
N GLU A 346 -13.74 8.62 -0.76
CA GLU A 346 -13.79 7.40 0.04
C GLU A 346 -14.14 6.20 -0.84
N CYS A 347 -15.00 6.41 -1.86
CA CYS A 347 -15.36 5.40 -2.84
C CYS A 347 -14.32 5.30 -3.96
N HIS A 348 -14.00 6.42 -4.63
CA HIS A 348 -13.10 6.45 -5.77
C HIS A 348 -12.26 7.72 -5.80
N ILE A 349 -11.10 7.67 -6.45
CA ILE A 349 -10.29 8.86 -6.68
C ILE A 349 -11.09 9.82 -7.56
N VAL A 350 -11.32 11.04 -7.05
CA VAL A 350 -11.99 12.10 -7.82
C VAL A 350 -10.98 12.70 -8.80
N PRO A 351 -11.24 12.69 -10.11
CA PRO A 351 -10.34 13.27 -11.09
C PRO A 351 -10.08 14.76 -10.80
N ALA A 352 -8.81 15.16 -10.74
CA ALA A 352 -8.42 16.55 -10.48
C ALA A 352 -8.79 17.52 -11.64
N SER A 353 -9.08 16.98 -12.83
CA SER A 353 -9.53 17.73 -14.01
C SER A 353 -10.33 16.83 -14.96
N PHE A 354 -10.96 17.42 -15.97
CA PHE A 354 -11.68 16.65 -16.99
C PHE A 354 -10.73 15.83 -17.89
N SER A 355 -9.48 16.27 -18.11
CA SER A 355 -8.50 15.57 -18.95
C SER A 355 -7.63 14.57 -18.19
N ALA A 356 -7.83 14.44 -16.87
CA ALA A 356 -7.15 13.43 -16.07
C ALA A 356 -7.31 12.02 -16.69
N PRO A 357 -6.26 11.18 -16.63
CA PRO A 357 -6.35 9.80 -17.12
C PRO A 357 -7.53 9.07 -16.47
N GLY A 358 -8.30 8.33 -17.26
CA GLY A 358 -9.45 7.55 -16.80
C GLY A 358 -10.76 8.32 -16.60
N HIS A 359 -10.79 9.65 -16.79
CA HIS A 359 -12.04 10.41 -16.67
C HIS A 359 -12.78 10.55 -18.01
N LEU A 360 -12.06 10.91 -19.08
CA LEU A 360 -12.60 11.01 -20.44
C LEU A 360 -11.79 10.12 -21.38
N ASP A 361 -12.11 8.85 -21.47
CA ASP A 361 -11.33 7.94 -22.31
C ASP A 361 -11.92 7.80 -23.73
N PRO A 362 -11.11 7.36 -24.72
CA PRO A 362 -11.51 7.41 -26.13
C PRO A 362 -12.80 6.63 -26.42
N ASP A 363 -13.12 5.58 -25.65
CA ASP A 363 -14.35 4.79 -25.77
C ASP A 363 -15.57 5.43 -25.07
N SER A 364 -15.41 6.62 -24.48
CA SER A 364 -16.43 7.37 -23.75
C SER A 364 -16.97 6.66 -22.50
N VAL A 365 -16.16 5.79 -21.90
CA VAL A 365 -16.40 5.18 -20.59
C VAL A 365 -15.41 5.80 -19.60
N ALA A 366 -15.85 6.05 -18.37
CA ALA A 366 -14.96 6.48 -17.30
C ALA A 366 -14.47 5.27 -16.50
N GLU A 367 -13.18 5.25 -16.18
CA GLU A 367 -12.54 4.23 -15.37
C GLU A 367 -12.56 4.63 -13.89
N ILE A 368 -13.05 3.72 -13.05
CA ILE A 368 -13.05 3.91 -11.60
C ILE A 368 -11.70 3.46 -11.06
N THR A 369 -10.99 4.38 -10.41
CA THR A 369 -9.88 4.03 -9.51
C THR A 369 -10.39 4.12 -8.08
N TRP A 370 -10.34 3.01 -7.34
CA TRP A 370 -10.94 2.93 -6.01
C TRP A 370 -10.22 3.78 -4.96
N GLY A 371 -11.00 4.36 -4.07
CA GLY A 371 -10.57 5.15 -2.93
C GLY A 371 -10.04 4.25 -1.81
N LEU A 372 -9.40 4.88 -0.81
CA LEU A 372 -8.76 4.16 0.29
C LEU A 372 -9.79 3.37 1.12
N LEU A 373 -10.95 3.97 1.41
CA LEU A 373 -11.97 3.32 2.24
C LEU A 373 -12.62 2.14 1.50
N ALA A 374 -12.97 2.29 0.22
CA ALA A 374 -13.49 1.20 -0.60
C ALA A 374 -12.53 -0.01 -0.67
N GLY A 375 -11.22 0.25 -0.68
CA GLY A 375 -10.17 -0.77 -0.72
C GLY A 375 -9.72 -1.11 -2.15
N ASN A 376 -8.44 -1.46 -2.29
CA ASN A 376 -7.79 -1.69 -3.59
C ASN A 376 -8.25 -2.96 -4.33
N LEU A 377 -8.93 -3.88 -3.65
CA LEU A 377 -9.52 -5.07 -4.23
C LEU A 377 -10.95 -4.86 -4.74
N SER A 378 -11.53 -3.67 -4.49
CA SER A 378 -12.85 -3.32 -5.00
C SER A 378 -12.92 -3.53 -6.51
N SER A 379 -14.09 -3.96 -6.96
CA SER A 379 -14.32 -4.31 -8.35
C SER A 379 -15.74 -3.94 -8.74
N TRP A 380 -15.87 -3.48 -9.97
CA TRP A 380 -17.15 -3.19 -10.59
C TRP A 380 -17.27 -4.00 -11.88
N ASP A 381 -18.45 -4.55 -12.16
CA ASP A 381 -18.77 -5.30 -13.38
C ASP A 381 -19.76 -4.55 -14.26
N ARG A 382 -19.24 -3.86 -15.28
CA ARG A 382 -19.61 -4.09 -16.69
C ARG A 382 -21.08 -4.32 -16.97
N ASN A 383 -21.27 -5.59 -17.21
CA ASN A 383 -22.40 -6.17 -17.89
C ASN A 383 -23.52 -6.45 -16.88
N ASN A 384 -23.13 -6.69 -15.63
CA ASN A 384 -24.05 -7.00 -14.53
C ASN A 384 -24.42 -5.76 -13.70
N GLU A 385 -23.69 -4.67 -13.87
CA GLU A 385 -23.84 -3.42 -13.12
C GLU A 385 -23.68 -3.63 -11.61
N THR A 386 -22.76 -4.49 -11.20
CA THR A 386 -22.58 -4.86 -9.79
C THR A 386 -21.24 -4.39 -9.21
N CYS A 387 -21.24 -4.08 -7.91
CA CYS A 387 -20.04 -3.81 -7.13
C CYS A 387 -19.69 -5.03 -6.25
N SER A 388 -18.40 -5.34 -6.11
CA SER A 388 -17.93 -6.48 -5.33
C SER A 388 -16.58 -6.20 -4.71
N ASN A 389 -16.22 -6.95 -3.67
CA ASN A 389 -14.95 -6.80 -2.94
C ASN A 389 -14.73 -5.37 -2.37
N THR A 390 -15.82 -4.64 -2.10
CA THR A 390 -15.78 -3.29 -1.52
C THR A 390 -16.01 -3.36 -0.01
N TYR A 391 -15.21 -2.62 0.75
CA TYR A 391 -15.30 -2.56 2.22
C TYR A 391 -16.75 -2.33 2.72
N CYS A 392 -17.43 -1.29 2.24
CA CYS A 392 -18.80 -0.98 2.67
C CYS A 392 -19.84 -2.07 2.32
N HIS A 393 -19.48 -2.99 1.41
CA HIS A 393 -20.33 -4.07 0.93
C HIS A 393 -19.74 -5.45 1.26
N GLY A 394 -19.26 -5.60 2.49
CA GLY A 394 -18.94 -6.91 3.07
C GLY A 394 -17.48 -7.35 2.93
N ASN A 395 -16.64 -6.63 2.20
CA ASN A 395 -15.22 -7.00 2.07
C ASN A 395 -14.34 -6.46 3.21
N PHE A 396 -14.61 -6.96 4.40
CA PHE A 396 -13.83 -6.73 5.62
C PHE A 396 -13.77 -8.01 6.46
N ASP A 397 -12.93 -8.03 7.49
CA ASP A 397 -12.83 -9.18 8.38
C ASP A 397 -14.17 -9.44 9.09
N GLY A 398 -14.72 -10.64 8.90
CA GLY A 398 -16.06 -11.01 9.36
C GLY A 398 -17.23 -10.52 8.52
N GLY A 399 -16.97 -9.86 7.40
CA GLY A 399 -18.00 -9.44 6.45
C GLY A 399 -18.43 -10.56 5.50
N ASP A 400 -19.60 -10.39 4.90
CA ASP A 400 -20.18 -11.28 3.90
C ASP A 400 -19.89 -10.76 2.48
N ASN A 401 -18.89 -11.35 1.84
CA ASN A 401 -18.49 -11.04 0.46
C ASN A 401 -19.57 -11.40 -0.59
N SER A 402 -20.66 -12.07 -0.21
CA SER A 402 -21.80 -12.29 -1.10
C SER A 402 -22.68 -11.05 -1.27
N ASN A 403 -22.45 -10.00 -0.48
CA ASN A 403 -23.11 -8.72 -0.64
C ASN A 403 -22.59 -7.97 -1.88
N VAL A 404 -23.23 -8.24 -3.01
CA VAL A 404 -22.87 -7.71 -4.33
C VAL A 404 -24.00 -6.79 -4.82
N PRO A 405 -24.03 -5.51 -4.39
CA PRO A 405 -25.09 -4.58 -4.77
C PRO A 405 -25.04 -4.21 -6.25
N VAL A 406 -26.18 -3.72 -6.75
CA VAL A 406 -26.41 -3.32 -8.14
C VAL A 406 -26.37 -1.79 -8.22
N TRP A 407 -25.48 -1.26 -9.04
CA TRP A 407 -25.21 0.15 -9.27
C TRP A 407 -26.46 1.00 -9.55
N THR A 408 -27.42 0.43 -10.29
CA THR A 408 -28.64 1.11 -10.75
C THR A 408 -29.84 0.93 -9.81
N ALA A 409 -29.64 0.28 -8.64
CA ALA A 409 -30.68 0.04 -7.65
C ALA A 409 -30.38 0.76 -6.32
N ALA A 410 -31.44 1.20 -5.62
CA ALA A 410 -31.37 1.81 -4.30
C ALA A 410 -31.85 0.84 -3.20
N ASP A 411 -31.56 1.19 -1.94
CA ASP A 411 -32.07 0.51 -0.71
C ASP A 411 -31.73 -0.99 -0.58
N GLN A 412 -30.50 -1.36 -0.95
CA GLN A 412 -30.06 -2.77 -0.97
C GLN A 412 -29.40 -3.25 0.34
N ALA A 413 -29.11 -2.35 1.28
CA ALA A 413 -28.45 -2.68 2.54
C ALA A 413 -29.47 -3.00 3.64
N VAL A 414 -29.53 -4.26 4.08
CA VAL A 414 -30.40 -4.73 5.16
C VAL A 414 -29.54 -5.31 6.29
N CYS A 415 -29.91 -5.12 7.56
CA CYS A 415 -29.14 -5.71 8.67
C CYS A 415 -28.91 -7.21 8.46
N GLY A 416 -27.66 -7.66 8.65
CA GLY A 416 -27.24 -9.03 8.38
C GLY A 416 -26.71 -9.27 6.95
N SER A 417 -26.90 -8.34 6.02
CA SER A 417 -26.39 -8.53 4.64
C SER A 417 -24.89 -8.29 4.51
N CYS A 418 -24.30 -7.43 5.36
CA CYS A 418 -22.88 -7.08 5.30
C CYS A 418 -22.01 -7.93 6.22
N HIS A 419 -22.55 -8.36 7.37
CA HIS A 419 -21.89 -9.23 8.34
C HIS A 419 -22.95 -9.94 9.19
N ASP A 420 -22.58 -11.05 9.83
CA ASP A 420 -23.48 -11.77 10.73
C ASP A 420 -23.86 -10.93 11.97
N ILE A 421 -25.10 -11.05 12.42
CA ILE A 421 -25.64 -10.28 13.56
C ILE A 421 -25.88 -11.16 14.80
N GLY A 422 -25.16 -12.29 14.90
CA GLY A 422 -25.18 -13.19 16.06
C GLY A 422 -25.84 -14.55 15.81
N ASP A 423 -26.38 -14.80 14.62
CA ASP A 423 -26.99 -16.09 14.26
C ASP A 423 -25.93 -17.16 13.99
N ASN A 424 -24.80 -16.77 13.42
CA ASN A 424 -23.64 -17.62 13.20
C ASN A 424 -22.32 -16.89 13.53
N PRO A 425 -22.00 -16.66 14.82
CA PRO A 425 -20.83 -15.89 15.25
C PRO A 425 -19.47 -16.39 14.72
N ALA A 426 -19.41 -17.63 14.20
CA ALA A 426 -18.22 -18.20 13.59
C ALA A 426 -17.86 -17.57 12.24
N THR A 427 -18.80 -16.90 11.55
CA THR A 427 -18.52 -16.19 10.30
C THR A 427 -17.91 -14.81 10.51
N LEU A 428 -18.07 -14.22 11.71
CA LEU A 428 -17.45 -12.96 12.07
C LEU A 428 -15.95 -13.14 12.30
N HIS A 429 -15.59 -13.79 13.40
CA HIS A 429 -14.20 -14.08 13.76
C HIS A 429 -14.20 -15.09 14.91
N TRP A 430 -13.10 -15.83 15.10
CA TRP A 430 -13.01 -16.82 16.18
C TRP A 430 -13.25 -16.20 17.57
N LYS A 431 -12.86 -14.94 17.76
CA LYS A 431 -13.12 -14.19 19.00
C LYS A 431 -14.63 -14.03 19.25
N HIS A 432 -15.42 -13.66 18.25
CA HIS A 432 -16.88 -13.54 18.39
C HIS A 432 -17.50 -14.89 18.75
N ALA A 433 -17.11 -15.96 18.04
CA ALA A 433 -17.59 -17.30 18.34
C ALA A 433 -17.32 -17.73 19.79
N PHE A 434 -16.12 -17.44 20.32
CA PHE A 434 -15.80 -17.74 21.71
C PHE A 434 -16.57 -16.87 22.70
N HIS A 435 -16.54 -15.54 22.53
CA HIS A 435 -17.13 -14.63 23.51
C HIS A 435 -18.66 -14.71 23.54
N ILE A 436 -19.31 -14.92 22.39
CA ILE A 436 -20.77 -15.08 22.31
C ILE A 436 -21.17 -16.47 22.82
N ASN A 437 -20.59 -17.56 22.28
CA ASN A 437 -21.08 -18.91 22.60
C ASN A 437 -20.56 -19.46 23.93
N THR A 438 -19.35 -19.08 24.35
CA THR A 438 -18.68 -19.65 25.55
C THR A 438 -18.72 -18.69 26.72
N ALA A 439 -18.38 -17.41 26.50
CA ALA A 439 -18.37 -16.40 27.56
C ALA A 439 -19.76 -15.76 27.79
N ASN A 440 -20.74 -16.02 26.91
CA ASN A 440 -22.11 -15.51 26.98
C ASN A 440 -22.16 -13.98 27.06
N LEU A 441 -21.37 -13.32 26.21
CA LEU A 441 -21.38 -11.86 26.02
C LEU A 441 -22.27 -11.47 24.84
N TYR A 442 -22.84 -10.26 24.93
CA TYR A 442 -23.65 -9.62 23.91
C TYR A 442 -22.83 -8.57 23.14
N CYS A 443 -23.25 -8.20 21.93
CA CYS A 443 -22.55 -7.23 21.09
C CYS A 443 -22.31 -5.89 21.83
N ALA A 444 -23.33 -5.40 22.55
CA ALA A 444 -23.26 -4.17 23.32
C ALA A 444 -22.29 -4.22 24.51
N ASP A 445 -21.84 -5.40 24.96
CA ASP A 445 -20.84 -5.49 26.05
C ASP A 445 -19.46 -4.98 25.59
N CYS A 446 -19.19 -5.00 24.28
CA CYS A 446 -17.95 -4.51 23.68
C CYS A 446 -18.16 -3.34 22.71
N HIS A 447 -19.30 -3.28 22.02
CA HIS A 447 -19.61 -2.30 20.98
C HIS A 447 -20.66 -1.26 21.44
N ALA A 448 -20.78 -0.95 22.74
CA ALA A 448 -21.84 -0.07 23.24
C ALA A 448 -21.83 1.36 22.66
N SER A 449 -20.70 1.79 22.08
CA SER A 449 -20.59 3.06 21.35
C SER A 449 -21.24 3.01 19.98
N VAL A 450 -21.40 1.81 19.38
CA VAL A 450 -21.92 1.60 18.03
C VAL A 450 -23.33 1.01 18.05
N VAL A 451 -23.58 0.02 18.91
CA VAL A 451 -24.86 -0.70 18.99
C VAL A 451 -25.37 -0.85 20.42
N ASP A 452 -26.70 -0.82 20.57
CA ASP A 452 -27.35 -1.11 21.86
C ASP A 452 -27.66 -2.60 22.07
N THR A 453 -28.31 -2.93 23.19
CA THR A 453 -28.69 -4.31 23.54
C THR A 453 -29.74 -4.93 22.62
N LEU A 454 -30.39 -4.13 21.76
CA LEU A 454 -31.36 -4.57 20.75
C LEU A 454 -30.73 -4.61 19.34
N LEU A 455 -29.41 -4.42 19.23
CA LEU A 455 -28.65 -4.33 17.97
C LEU A 455 -29.03 -3.11 17.11
N ALA A 456 -29.65 -2.09 17.69
CA ALA A 456 -29.86 -0.83 17.00
C ALA A 456 -28.55 -0.04 16.97
N VAL A 457 -28.16 0.47 15.80
CA VAL A 457 -27.02 1.37 15.66
C VAL A 457 -27.33 2.67 16.38
N THR A 458 -26.55 3.00 17.40
CA THR A 458 -26.73 4.18 18.25
C THR A 458 -25.92 5.38 17.77
N ASP A 459 -24.80 5.14 17.10
CA ASP A 459 -23.95 6.15 16.47
C ASP A 459 -23.53 5.66 15.08
N ILE A 460 -24.16 6.21 14.04
CA ILE A 460 -23.93 5.81 12.64
C ILE A 460 -22.57 6.26 12.12
N SER A 461 -21.92 7.24 12.76
CA SER A 461 -20.57 7.71 12.39
C SER A 461 -19.47 6.69 12.72
N LEU A 462 -19.78 5.72 13.59
CA LEU A 462 -18.85 4.69 14.06
C LEU A 462 -19.11 3.31 13.44
N HIS A 463 -20.15 3.13 12.64
CA HIS A 463 -20.54 1.81 12.15
C HIS A 463 -19.82 1.41 10.84
N VAL A 464 -19.74 2.33 9.86
CA VAL A 464 -19.07 2.10 8.57
C VAL A 464 -18.10 3.24 8.29
N ASN A 465 -16.95 3.23 8.96
CA ASN A 465 -15.93 4.30 8.89
C ASN A 465 -14.51 3.80 8.59
N GLY A 466 -14.33 2.50 8.35
CA GLY A 466 -13.01 1.90 8.09
C GLY A 466 -12.26 1.44 9.35
N GLU A 467 -12.80 1.72 10.53
CA GLU A 467 -12.23 1.33 11.82
C GLU A 467 -13.14 0.33 12.55
N THR A 468 -12.55 -0.46 13.46
CA THR A 468 -13.32 -1.33 14.35
C THR A 468 -13.56 -0.57 15.64
N ASP A 469 -14.72 0.07 15.76
CA ASP A 469 -15.10 0.83 16.95
C ASP A 469 -15.61 -0.09 18.05
N ILE A 470 -14.76 -0.26 19.07
CA ILE A 470 -15.00 -1.09 20.24
C ILE A 470 -14.50 -0.40 21.51
N MET A 471 -15.21 -0.59 22.61
CA MET A 471 -14.83 -0.10 23.93
C MET A 471 -13.56 -0.78 24.47
N VAL A 472 -13.08 -1.86 23.86
CA VAL A 472 -11.86 -2.58 24.28
C VAL A 472 -10.54 -1.85 23.93
N ARG A 473 -10.60 -0.64 23.34
CA ARG A 473 -9.45 0.30 23.39
C ARG A 473 -9.09 0.68 24.83
N ASP A 474 -10.03 0.53 25.76
CA ASP A 474 -9.77 0.56 27.20
C ASP A 474 -9.44 -0.85 27.71
N THR A 475 -8.15 -1.09 27.98
CA THR A 475 -7.65 -2.36 28.52
C THR A 475 -8.25 -2.74 29.88
N ALA A 476 -8.86 -1.77 30.59
CA ALA A 476 -9.62 -2.05 31.80
C ALA A 476 -10.84 -2.93 31.52
N VAL A 477 -11.48 -2.82 30.35
CA VAL A 477 -12.64 -3.65 29.97
C VAL A 477 -12.22 -5.11 29.82
N CYS A 478 -11.09 -5.38 29.16
CA CYS A 478 -10.55 -6.74 29.08
C CYS A 478 -10.09 -7.26 30.45
N ALA A 479 -9.49 -6.41 31.29
CA ALA A 479 -9.01 -6.78 32.62
C ALA A 479 -10.12 -7.23 33.57
N VAL A 480 -11.36 -6.76 33.38
CA VAL A 480 -12.55 -7.22 34.15
C VAL A 480 -12.77 -8.73 33.99
N CYS A 481 -12.52 -9.27 32.79
CA CYS A 481 -12.78 -10.67 32.49
C CYS A 481 -11.51 -11.55 32.45
N HIS A 482 -10.39 -11.03 31.95
CA HIS A 482 -9.23 -11.85 31.59
C HIS A 482 -8.17 -12.05 32.68
N GLY A 483 -8.25 -11.39 33.84
CA GLY A 483 -7.33 -11.59 34.96
C GLY A 483 -5.86 -11.20 34.66
N SER A 484 -5.19 -10.61 35.64
CA SER A 484 -3.79 -10.14 35.50
C SER A 484 -2.79 -11.26 35.80
N GLY A 485 -2.56 -12.17 34.85
CA GLY A 485 -1.57 -13.26 35.00
C GLY A 485 -0.80 -13.61 33.71
N PRO A 486 0.52 -13.84 33.78
CA PRO A 486 1.40 -14.09 32.61
C PRO A 486 1.22 -15.47 31.95
N ALA A 487 0.26 -16.29 32.39
CA ALA A 487 0.03 -17.64 31.87
C ALA A 487 -0.91 -17.71 30.66
N ALA A 488 -1.39 -16.58 30.14
CA ALA A 488 -2.45 -16.51 29.13
C ALA A 488 -2.01 -15.91 27.77
N CYS A 489 -0.72 -15.69 27.52
CA CYS A 489 -0.26 -15.06 26.26
C CYS A 489 -0.75 -15.82 25.02
N THR A 490 -0.67 -17.15 25.05
CA THR A 490 -1.16 -18.03 23.97
C THR A 490 -2.68 -18.03 23.81
N SER A 491 -3.43 -17.55 24.80
CA SER A 491 -4.89 -17.43 24.73
C SER A 491 -5.34 -16.24 23.86
N CYS A 492 -4.45 -15.26 23.65
CA CYS A 492 -4.71 -14.07 22.83
C CYS A 492 -3.80 -13.98 21.60
N HIS A 493 -2.53 -14.37 21.74
CA HIS A 493 -1.46 -14.20 20.74
C HIS A 493 -0.99 -15.54 20.12
N GLY A 494 -1.59 -16.68 20.47
CA GLY A 494 -1.11 -17.99 19.99
C GLY A 494 -1.30 -18.20 18.48
N GLY A 495 -0.21 -18.48 17.76
CA GLY A 495 -0.20 -18.94 16.37
C GLY A 495 -0.42 -20.45 16.21
N ALA A 496 -0.63 -20.90 14.97
CA ALA A 496 -0.84 -22.32 14.64
C ALA A 496 0.44 -23.18 14.68
N ASP A 497 1.61 -22.57 14.83
CA ASP A 497 2.94 -23.16 14.62
C ASP A 497 3.74 -23.43 15.91
N ASN A 498 3.47 -22.76 17.04
CA ASN A 498 4.07 -23.13 18.33
C ASN A 498 3.28 -22.67 19.59
N LEU A 499 3.64 -23.25 20.75
CA LEU A 499 3.00 -22.99 22.05
C LEU A 499 3.61 -21.78 22.81
N THR A 500 4.45 -20.97 22.16
CA THR A 500 5.18 -19.88 22.84
C THR A 500 4.44 -18.54 22.75
N GLY A 501 3.48 -18.41 21.84
CA GLY A 501 2.77 -17.15 21.56
C GLY A 501 3.51 -16.24 20.57
N ALA A 502 4.54 -16.76 19.89
CA ALA A 502 5.29 -16.08 18.85
C ALA A 502 5.39 -16.99 17.61
N PRO A 503 4.98 -16.57 16.40
CA PRO A 503 4.54 -15.23 16.08
C PRO A 503 3.16 -14.94 16.70
N PRO A 504 2.93 -13.69 17.14
CA PRO A 504 1.63 -13.29 17.64
C PRO A 504 0.60 -13.33 16.51
N VAL A 505 -0.63 -13.74 16.83
CA VAL A 505 -1.78 -13.50 15.96
C VAL A 505 -2.24 -12.06 16.17
N GLY A 506 -2.38 -11.31 15.08
CA GLY A 506 -2.82 -9.92 15.16
C GLY A 506 -4.24 -9.79 15.70
N LEU A 507 -4.59 -8.60 16.21
CA LEU A 507 -5.90 -8.40 16.82
C LEU A 507 -7.06 -8.57 15.82
N ARG A 508 -6.80 -8.44 14.51
CA ARG A 508 -7.74 -8.62 13.40
C ARG A 508 -7.59 -10.00 12.73
N GLY A 509 -6.99 -10.96 13.42
CA GLY A 509 -6.84 -12.34 12.93
C GLY A 509 -5.67 -12.55 11.98
N GLU A 510 -4.75 -11.59 11.86
CA GLU A 510 -3.53 -11.72 11.05
C GLU A 510 -2.67 -12.89 11.54
N THR A 511 -2.19 -13.74 10.63
CA THR A 511 -1.39 -14.95 10.94
C THR A 511 -0.16 -15.13 10.04
N LEU A 512 -0.03 -14.36 8.97
CA LEU A 512 1.06 -14.51 8.00
C LEU A 512 2.24 -13.62 8.38
N THR A 513 3.47 -14.12 8.24
CA THR A 513 4.70 -13.34 8.46
C THR A 513 4.77 -12.04 7.66
N SER A 514 4.13 -11.99 6.49
CA SER A 514 4.04 -10.80 5.64
C SER A 514 3.14 -9.71 6.21
N GLU A 515 2.37 -9.99 7.27
CA GLU A 515 1.49 -9.05 7.93
C GLU A 515 2.23 -8.36 9.08
N ARG A 516 2.13 -7.03 9.14
CA ARG A 516 2.83 -6.19 10.12
C ARG A 516 2.59 -6.62 11.57
N ALA A 517 1.37 -7.07 11.89
CA ALA A 517 1.01 -7.50 13.24
C ALA A 517 1.72 -8.79 13.69
N VAL A 518 2.24 -9.59 12.74
CA VAL A 518 2.80 -10.93 12.96
C VAL A 518 4.33 -10.89 12.85
N GLY A 519 4.84 -10.43 11.69
CA GLY A 519 6.27 -10.29 11.41
C GLY A 519 7.08 -11.59 11.42
N ALA A 520 8.40 -11.46 11.21
CA ALA A 520 9.36 -12.56 11.09
C ALA A 520 9.90 -13.09 12.42
N HIS A 521 9.04 -13.23 13.45
CA HIS A 521 9.44 -13.73 14.77
C HIS A 521 10.06 -15.13 14.73
N THR A 522 9.44 -16.07 14.02
CA THR A 522 9.84 -17.49 14.02
C THR A 522 11.30 -17.68 13.62
N GLY A 523 11.78 -16.94 12.62
CA GLY A 523 13.17 -17.03 12.16
C GLY A 523 14.20 -16.60 13.21
N HIS A 524 13.85 -15.68 14.11
CA HIS A 524 14.72 -15.27 15.21
C HIS A 524 14.67 -16.26 16.37
N MET A 525 13.48 -16.80 16.69
CA MET A 525 13.30 -17.75 17.79
C MET A 525 13.93 -19.11 17.51
N ASP A 526 13.88 -19.58 16.26
CA ASP A 526 14.45 -20.87 15.86
C ASP A 526 15.98 -20.82 15.72
N GLY A 527 16.55 -19.64 15.50
CA GLY A 527 17.97 -19.45 15.21
C GLY A 527 18.37 -19.97 13.83
N GLY A 528 19.68 -20.11 13.58
CA GLY A 528 20.19 -20.59 12.31
C GLY A 528 21.71 -20.69 12.24
N GLU A 529 22.26 -20.57 11.02
CA GLU A 529 23.71 -20.66 10.79
C GLU A 529 24.49 -19.48 11.42
N LEU A 530 23.85 -18.32 11.59
CA LEU A 530 24.51 -17.10 12.04
C LEU A 530 24.35 -16.84 13.55
N SER A 531 23.31 -17.37 14.18
CA SER A 531 23.04 -17.19 15.62
C SER A 531 22.23 -18.35 16.18
N ASP A 532 22.28 -18.54 17.50
CA ASP A 532 21.28 -19.36 18.18
C ASP A 532 19.91 -18.64 18.19
N GLY A 533 18.87 -19.31 18.68
CA GLY A 533 17.56 -18.73 18.89
C GLY A 533 17.62 -17.54 19.86
N ILE A 534 17.00 -16.43 19.49
CA ILE A 534 16.94 -15.20 20.28
C ILE A 534 15.71 -15.26 21.18
N GLU A 535 15.90 -15.13 22.50
CA GLU A 535 14.77 -15.07 23.43
C GLU A 535 14.03 -13.73 23.31
N CYS A 536 12.72 -13.73 23.56
CA CYS A 536 11.91 -12.52 23.45
C CYS A 536 12.52 -11.34 24.23
N SER A 537 13.00 -11.60 25.46
CA SER A 537 13.57 -10.58 26.36
C SER A 537 14.89 -9.96 25.87
N GLU A 538 15.59 -10.64 24.96
CA GLU A 538 16.81 -10.13 24.34
C GLU A 538 16.48 -9.09 23.27
N CYS A 539 15.35 -9.27 22.56
CA CYS A 539 14.84 -8.34 21.56
C CYS A 539 14.04 -7.20 22.20
N HIS A 540 13.03 -7.51 23.00
CA HIS A 540 12.12 -6.56 23.63
C HIS A 540 11.64 -7.02 25.01
N ILE A 541 11.21 -6.08 25.85
CA ILE A 541 10.58 -6.41 27.12
C ILE A 541 9.24 -7.08 26.83
N VAL A 542 9.04 -8.28 27.39
CA VAL A 542 7.77 -9.00 27.28
C VAL A 542 6.81 -8.48 28.36
N PRO A 543 5.60 -8.01 27.99
CA PRO A 543 4.58 -7.62 28.95
C PRO A 543 4.22 -8.78 29.89
N GLY A 544 4.13 -8.50 31.19
CA GLY A 544 3.66 -9.45 32.21
C GLY A 544 2.13 -9.49 32.33
N THR A 545 1.42 -8.42 31.96
CA THR A 545 -0.05 -8.34 31.99
C THR A 545 -0.64 -7.62 30.77
N LEU A 546 -1.96 -7.73 30.56
CA LEU A 546 -2.70 -7.03 29.50
C LEU A 546 -2.74 -5.50 29.67
N ILE A 547 -2.51 -5.00 30.88
CA ILE A 547 -2.55 -3.56 31.19
C ILE A 547 -1.16 -2.92 31.31
N ASP A 548 -0.11 -3.70 31.06
CA ASP A 548 1.25 -3.18 31.08
C ASP A 548 1.39 -2.12 29.99
N THR A 549 2.03 -1.00 30.35
CA THR A 549 2.32 0.08 29.41
C THR A 549 3.09 -0.47 28.22
N GLY A 550 2.59 -0.20 27.01
CA GLY A 550 3.21 -0.67 25.77
C GLY A 550 2.59 -1.94 25.17
N HIS A 551 1.71 -2.65 25.89
CA HIS A 551 1.13 -3.91 25.37
C HIS A 551 -0.08 -3.67 24.46
N LEU A 552 -1.07 -2.92 24.95
CA LEU A 552 -2.25 -2.49 24.20
C LEU A 552 -2.41 -0.98 24.41
N GLY A 553 -1.84 -0.19 23.49
CA GLY A 553 -1.98 1.26 23.46
C GLY A 553 -3.40 1.73 23.16
N ALA A 554 -3.70 3.00 23.45
CA ALA A 554 -5.01 3.60 23.18
C ALA A 554 -5.35 3.66 21.68
N ASP A 555 -4.37 3.50 20.80
CA ASP A 555 -4.48 3.39 19.34
C ASP A 555 -4.51 1.93 18.84
N SER A 556 -4.67 0.95 19.75
CA SER A 556 -4.65 -0.48 19.44
C SER A 556 -3.33 -0.96 18.82
N VAL A 557 -2.24 -0.23 19.09
CA VAL A 557 -0.89 -0.55 18.66
C VAL A 557 -0.08 -1.04 19.84
N ALA A 558 0.70 -2.11 19.66
CA ALA A 558 1.72 -2.51 20.62
C ALA A 558 2.99 -1.67 20.42
N GLU A 559 3.55 -1.17 21.51
CA GLU A 559 4.79 -0.41 21.53
C GLU A 559 5.97 -1.29 21.98
N ILE A 560 7.06 -1.24 21.21
CA ILE A 560 8.27 -2.02 21.49
C ILE A 560 9.12 -1.26 22.50
N THR A 561 9.33 -1.86 23.67
CA THR A 561 10.43 -1.46 24.56
C THR A 561 11.59 -2.42 24.35
N TRP A 562 12.72 -1.93 23.84
CA TRP A 562 13.84 -2.79 23.44
C TRP A 562 14.53 -3.49 24.61
N GLY A 563 14.93 -4.74 24.36
CA GLY A 563 15.67 -5.60 25.26
C GLY A 563 17.15 -5.21 25.34
N LEU A 564 17.86 -5.84 26.28
CA LEU A 564 19.26 -5.49 26.54
C LEU A 564 20.19 -5.84 25.37
N LEU A 565 19.94 -6.96 24.67
CA LEU A 565 20.77 -7.40 23.56
C LEU A 565 20.54 -6.51 22.33
N ALA A 566 19.28 -6.17 22.01
CA ALA A 566 18.96 -5.25 20.91
C ALA A 566 19.64 -3.88 21.09
N GLY A 567 19.61 -3.35 22.32
CA GLY A 567 20.26 -2.10 22.70
C GLY A 567 19.28 -0.92 22.80
N ASN A 568 19.67 0.10 23.56
CA ASN A 568 18.80 1.24 23.86
C ASN A 568 18.67 2.27 22.71
N GLN A 569 19.46 2.12 21.65
CA GLN A 569 19.37 2.93 20.44
C GLN A 569 18.50 2.27 19.37
N SER A 570 18.06 1.02 19.59
CA SER A 570 17.19 0.31 18.68
C SER A 570 15.93 1.09 18.37
N SER A 571 15.48 0.93 17.13
CA SER A 571 14.36 1.67 16.57
C SER A 571 13.62 0.81 15.57
N TRP A 572 12.33 1.09 15.44
CA TRP A 572 11.46 0.46 14.46
C TRP A 572 10.59 1.56 13.83
N ASP A 573 10.55 1.58 12.50
CA ASP A 573 9.73 2.50 11.73
C ASP A 573 8.49 1.78 11.22
N ARG A 574 7.32 2.28 11.61
CA ARG A 574 6.02 1.71 11.26
C ARG A 574 5.67 1.84 9.78
N ASN A 575 6.14 2.88 9.11
CA ASN A 575 5.76 3.19 7.73
C ASN A 575 6.56 2.35 6.75
N SER A 576 7.87 2.20 7.00
CA SER A 576 8.76 1.36 6.19
C SER A 576 8.85 -0.08 6.70
N GLU A 577 8.26 -0.38 7.85
CA GLU A 577 8.34 -1.68 8.52
C GLU A 577 9.79 -2.13 8.76
N SER A 578 10.70 -1.17 8.95
CA SER A 578 12.13 -1.41 9.04
C SER A 578 12.65 -1.30 10.46
N CYS A 579 13.50 -2.23 10.86
CA CYS A 579 14.29 -2.15 12.08
C CYS A 579 15.57 -1.34 11.82
N GLY A 580 16.03 -0.57 12.81
CA GLY A 580 17.26 0.20 12.69
C GLY A 580 17.98 0.36 14.02
N ASN A 581 19.29 0.61 13.97
CA ASN A 581 20.13 0.84 15.15
C ASN A 581 20.11 -0.31 16.17
N THR A 582 19.87 -1.54 15.74
CA THR A 582 19.85 -2.74 16.58
C THR A 582 21.19 -3.46 16.52
N TYR A 583 21.69 -3.92 17.66
CA TYR A 583 22.95 -4.66 17.76
C TYR A 583 23.03 -5.81 16.75
N CYS A 584 22.01 -6.68 16.69
CA CYS A 584 21.99 -7.83 15.79
C CYS A 584 22.05 -7.47 14.29
N HIS A 585 21.75 -6.20 13.95
CA HIS A 585 21.71 -5.69 12.58
C HIS A 585 22.74 -4.59 12.36
N GLY A 586 23.95 -4.76 12.90
CA GLY A 586 25.11 -3.93 12.52
C GLY A 586 25.35 -2.70 13.39
N ASN A 587 24.53 -2.43 14.42
CA ASN A 587 24.80 -1.35 15.37
C ASN A 587 25.81 -1.79 16.45
N PHE A 588 27.03 -2.10 16.02
CA PHE A 588 28.17 -2.37 16.87
C PHE A 588 29.45 -1.86 16.21
N ALA A 589 30.54 -1.81 16.98
CA ALA A 589 31.83 -1.35 16.48
C ALA A 589 32.35 -2.26 15.36
N GLY A 590 32.50 -1.71 14.15
CA GLY A 590 32.89 -2.46 12.95
C GLY A 590 31.73 -3.09 12.17
N GLY A 591 30.48 -2.86 12.60
CA GLY A 591 29.28 -3.23 11.87
C GLY A 591 28.81 -2.15 10.89
N TYR A 592 27.96 -2.55 9.94
CA TYR A 592 27.28 -1.65 9.02
C TYR A 592 26.03 -1.08 9.68
N ALA A 593 26.11 0.19 10.12
CA ALA A 593 24.99 0.86 10.81
C ALA A 593 23.73 1.00 9.94
N ASP A 594 23.86 0.97 8.61
CA ASP A 594 22.76 1.11 7.66
C ASP A 594 22.03 -0.21 7.37
N ASN A 595 22.43 -1.32 8.00
CA ASN A 595 21.74 -2.61 7.84
C ASN A 595 20.37 -2.57 8.54
N ALA A 596 19.34 -2.24 7.77
CA ALA A 596 17.97 -2.04 8.24
C ALA A 596 17.02 -3.11 7.67
N PRO A 597 16.88 -4.28 8.30
CA PRO A 597 15.99 -5.33 7.82
C PRO A 597 14.51 -4.94 7.92
N VAL A 598 13.68 -5.61 7.12
CA VAL A 598 12.23 -5.39 7.06
C VAL A 598 11.53 -6.45 7.91
N TRP A 599 10.72 -6.00 8.85
CA TRP A 599 9.98 -6.78 9.85
C TRP A 599 9.16 -7.93 9.26
N THR A 600 8.55 -7.72 8.10
CA THR A 600 7.62 -8.65 7.44
C THR A 600 8.30 -9.57 6.42
N ALA A 601 9.63 -9.56 6.34
CA ALA A 601 10.40 -10.35 5.38
C ALA A 601 11.32 -11.39 6.05
N ASN A 602 11.52 -12.52 5.38
CA ASN A 602 12.38 -13.61 5.84
C ASN A 602 13.72 -13.65 5.06
N ASN A 603 14.74 -14.29 5.64
CA ASN A 603 16.03 -14.60 5.01
C ASN A 603 16.82 -13.38 4.49
N GLN A 604 16.86 -12.29 5.27
CA GLN A 604 17.53 -11.05 4.87
C GLN A 604 19.03 -11.00 5.22
N ALA A 605 19.48 -11.82 6.18
CA ALA A 605 20.86 -11.87 6.63
C ALA A 605 21.68 -12.91 5.87
N HIS A 606 22.93 -12.55 5.54
CA HIS A 606 23.95 -13.45 4.98
C HIS A 606 25.34 -13.04 5.48
N CYS A 607 26.37 -13.89 5.31
CA CYS A 607 27.75 -13.50 5.63
C CYS A 607 28.12 -12.21 4.89
N SER A 608 28.76 -11.27 5.58
CA SER A 608 29.04 -9.88 5.14
C SER A 608 27.86 -8.89 5.14
N SER A 609 26.65 -9.27 5.56
CA SER A 609 25.54 -8.30 5.65
C SER A 609 25.60 -7.38 6.89
N CYS A 610 26.23 -7.83 7.99
CA CYS A 610 26.28 -7.06 9.24
C CYS A 610 27.63 -6.38 9.48
N HIS A 611 28.73 -6.97 9.02
CA HIS A 611 30.10 -6.43 9.17
C HIS A 611 31.00 -6.98 8.05
N ASP A 612 32.14 -6.33 7.80
CA ASP A 612 33.11 -6.80 6.81
C ASP A 612 33.71 -8.16 7.22
N ILE A 613 34.07 -8.98 6.23
CA ILE A 613 34.66 -10.31 6.42
C ILE A 613 36.10 -10.40 5.91
N GLY A 614 36.81 -9.26 5.88
CA GLY A 614 38.20 -9.16 5.46
C GLY A 614 38.40 -8.59 4.06
N TYR A 615 37.35 -8.13 3.38
CA TYR A 615 37.49 -7.47 2.07
C TYR A 615 37.90 -6.00 2.23
N ALA A 616 37.38 -5.33 3.26
CA ALA A 616 37.75 -3.99 3.66
C ALA A 616 38.10 -3.96 5.17
N PRO A 617 39.25 -4.54 5.60
CA PRO A 617 39.62 -4.66 7.02
C PRO A 617 39.64 -3.36 7.82
N ALA A 618 39.74 -2.21 7.15
CA ALA A 618 39.64 -0.88 7.77
C ALA A 618 38.27 -0.64 8.42
N ASP A 619 37.20 -1.22 7.86
CA ASP A 619 35.83 -1.09 8.37
C ASP A 619 35.68 -1.83 9.72
N LEU A 620 36.50 -2.86 9.96
CA LEU A 620 36.58 -3.58 11.24
C LEU A 620 37.47 -2.87 12.29
N LEU A 621 37.84 -1.60 12.04
CA LEU A 621 38.76 -0.79 12.83
C LEU A 621 40.24 -1.18 12.69
N TRP A 622 41.11 -0.26 13.10
CA TRP A 622 42.56 -0.31 12.87
C TRP A 622 43.25 -1.61 13.33
N LYS A 623 42.74 -2.27 14.38
CA LYS A 623 43.33 -3.52 14.89
C LYS A 623 43.19 -4.65 13.88
N HIS A 624 42.01 -4.81 13.29
CA HIS A 624 41.77 -5.80 12.25
C HIS A 624 42.54 -5.45 10.99
N GLU A 625 42.51 -4.18 10.57
CA GLU A 625 43.30 -3.70 9.42
C GLU A 625 44.78 -4.09 9.54
N TYR A 626 45.40 -3.78 10.67
CA TYR A 626 46.80 -4.10 10.90
C TYR A 626 47.06 -5.61 10.93
N HIS A 627 46.29 -6.38 11.70
CA HIS A 627 46.56 -7.82 11.87
C HIS A 627 46.24 -8.64 10.61
N ILE A 628 45.24 -8.24 9.82
CA ILE A 628 44.89 -8.90 8.57
C ILE A 628 45.89 -8.48 7.48
N GLN A 629 46.08 -7.18 7.24
CA GLN A 629 46.89 -6.71 6.10
C GLN A 629 48.41 -6.79 6.36
N THR A 630 48.85 -6.41 7.56
CA THR A 630 50.28 -6.39 7.91
C THR A 630 50.71 -7.69 8.61
N GLY A 631 49.87 -8.19 9.51
CA GLY A 631 50.13 -9.43 10.26
C GLY A 631 49.87 -10.71 9.47
N GLY A 632 49.06 -10.67 8.41
CA GLY A 632 48.70 -11.83 7.61
C GLY A 632 47.88 -12.88 8.37
N LEU A 633 47.18 -12.48 9.44
CA LEU A 633 46.37 -13.38 10.26
C LEU A 633 44.99 -13.62 9.64
N ALA A 634 44.50 -14.84 9.77
CA ALA A 634 43.14 -15.23 9.43
C ALA A 634 42.20 -15.04 10.63
N CYS A 635 40.89 -14.93 10.37
CA CYS A 635 39.88 -14.72 11.40
C CYS A 635 39.94 -15.81 12.50
N ALA A 636 40.08 -17.08 12.09
CA ALA A 636 40.14 -18.21 13.00
C ALA A 636 41.36 -18.20 13.94
N ASP A 637 42.44 -17.47 13.61
CA ASP A 637 43.62 -17.38 14.49
C ASP A 637 43.28 -16.71 15.83
N CYS A 638 42.27 -15.82 15.84
CA CYS A 638 41.78 -15.16 17.05
C CYS A 638 40.33 -15.54 17.41
N HIS A 639 39.52 -15.97 16.44
CA HIS A 639 38.08 -16.23 16.60
C HIS A 639 37.71 -17.71 16.43
N ALA A 640 38.62 -18.66 16.67
CA ALA A 640 38.37 -20.10 16.44
C ALA A 640 37.13 -20.69 17.16
N ASN A 641 36.67 -20.06 18.24
CA ASN A 641 35.47 -20.48 18.97
C ASN A 641 34.16 -19.97 18.35
N VAL A 642 34.25 -19.10 17.34
CA VAL A 642 33.14 -18.48 16.63
C VAL A 642 33.16 -18.90 15.16
N VAL A 643 34.33 -18.84 14.51
CA VAL A 643 34.48 -19.06 13.07
C VAL A 643 35.69 -19.95 12.75
N ASP A 644 35.56 -20.82 11.75
CA ASP A 644 36.64 -21.63 11.23
C ASP A 644 37.45 -20.96 10.09
N LEU A 645 38.47 -21.66 9.57
CA LEU A 645 39.32 -21.15 8.48
C LEU A 645 38.57 -20.97 7.15
N SER A 646 37.38 -21.54 6.99
CA SER A 646 36.52 -21.39 5.81
C SER A 646 35.47 -20.29 5.98
N LEU A 647 35.55 -19.50 7.07
CA LEU A 647 34.55 -18.50 7.45
C LEU A 647 33.17 -19.08 7.77
N THR A 648 33.11 -20.34 8.19
CA THR A 648 31.87 -20.96 8.68
C THR A 648 31.73 -20.68 10.18
N ILE A 649 30.55 -20.23 10.60
CA ILE A 649 30.25 -20.06 12.02
C ILE A 649 30.13 -21.44 12.67
N VAL A 650 31.04 -21.73 13.61
CA VAL A 650 31.08 -22.98 14.37
C VAL A 650 30.50 -22.84 15.78
N GLY A 651 30.28 -21.60 16.23
CA GLY A 651 29.69 -21.26 17.52
C GLY A 651 28.60 -20.19 17.38
N PRO A 652 27.40 -20.53 16.88
CA PRO A 652 26.32 -19.56 16.68
C PRO A 652 25.86 -18.90 17.99
N ASP A 653 25.95 -19.59 19.13
CA ASP A 653 25.73 -19.06 20.49
C ASP A 653 26.73 -17.97 20.91
N ARG A 654 27.87 -17.87 20.21
CA ARG A 654 28.95 -16.91 20.47
C ARG A 654 29.09 -15.83 19.41
N HIS A 655 28.37 -15.96 18.29
CA HIS A 655 28.49 -15.00 17.20
C HIS A 655 27.62 -13.76 17.44
N ILE A 656 26.37 -13.95 17.90
CA ILE A 656 25.43 -12.86 18.20
C ILE A 656 24.93 -13.00 19.64
N ASN A 657 25.71 -12.51 20.62
CA ASN A 657 25.37 -12.57 22.05
C ASN A 657 25.71 -11.30 22.85
N GLY A 658 26.06 -10.20 22.15
CA GLY A 658 26.43 -8.92 22.78
C GLY A 658 27.89 -8.84 23.23
N ILE A 659 28.68 -9.88 23.02
CA ILE A 659 30.09 -9.97 23.45
C ILE A 659 30.96 -10.31 22.23
N VAL A 660 32.15 -9.71 22.16
CA VAL A 660 33.15 -10.09 21.15
C VAL A 660 33.90 -11.33 21.66
N ASP A 661 33.38 -12.52 21.32
CA ASP A 661 34.01 -13.79 21.68
C ASP A 661 35.28 -14.03 20.85
N THR A 662 36.43 -13.93 21.51
CA THR A 662 37.74 -14.19 20.91
C THR A 662 38.60 -15.00 21.87
N LEU A 663 39.60 -15.68 21.32
CA LEU A 663 40.64 -16.31 22.11
C LEU A 663 41.51 -15.29 22.85
N THR A 664 41.62 -14.05 22.35
CA THR A 664 42.48 -12.98 22.91
C THR A 664 42.14 -12.54 24.33
N ARG A 665 41.03 -13.03 24.91
CA ARG A 665 40.78 -12.97 26.36
C ARG A 665 41.90 -13.65 27.17
N ASP A 666 42.58 -14.63 26.58
CA ASP A 666 43.85 -15.14 27.11
C ASP A 666 45.01 -14.30 26.56
N ALA A 667 45.62 -13.49 27.44
CA ALA A 667 46.77 -12.66 27.11
C ALA A 667 47.98 -13.46 26.59
N ALA A 668 48.05 -14.77 26.86
CA ALA A 668 49.08 -15.64 26.31
C ALA A 668 49.06 -15.67 24.78
N ILE A 669 47.88 -15.56 24.16
CA ILE A 669 47.73 -15.58 22.70
C ILE A 669 48.35 -14.34 22.06
N CYS A 670 48.28 -13.20 22.73
CA CYS A 670 49.00 -12.01 22.29
C CYS A 670 50.52 -12.21 22.40
N VAL A 671 51.00 -12.90 23.44
CA VAL A 671 52.43 -13.15 23.70
C VAL A 671 53.06 -14.09 22.68
N ASP A 672 52.27 -15.00 22.10
CA ASP A 672 52.74 -15.92 21.06
C ASP A 672 53.29 -15.19 19.82
N CYS A 673 52.80 -13.98 19.54
CA CYS A 673 53.25 -13.14 18.43
C CYS A 673 53.96 -11.85 18.89
N HIS A 674 53.49 -11.23 19.97
CA HIS A 674 54.00 -9.95 20.48
C HIS A 674 54.89 -10.17 21.71
N GLY A 675 56.21 -9.93 21.58
CA GLY A 675 57.12 -9.87 22.73
C GLY A 675 56.84 -8.66 23.65
N PHE A 676 57.24 -8.72 24.92
CA PHE A 676 57.08 -7.60 25.86
C PHE A 676 58.32 -6.68 25.87
N SER A 677 58.14 -5.39 25.58
CA SER A 677 59.10 -4.33 25.92
C SER A 677 58.37 -3.16 26.61
N PRO A 678 59.00 -2.44 27.56
CA PRO A 678 58.40 -1.25 28.17
C PRO A 678 58.07 -0.13 27.17
N GLU A 679 58.76 -0.05 26.03
CA GLU A 679 58.38 0.86 24.94
C GLU A 679 57.13 0.40 24.17
N ALA A 680 56.62 -0.80 24.42
CA ALA A 680 55.44 -1.35 23.76
C ALA A 680 54.10 -0.91 24.39
N CYS A 681 54.10 -0.25 25.57
CA CYS A 681 52.87 0.22 26.21
C CYS A 681 52.07 1.16 25.30
N SER A 682 52.76 2.08 24.63
CA SER A 682 52.16 3.03 23.68
C SER A 682 51.69 2.37 22.37
N ARG A 683 52.11 1.14 22.07
CA ARG A 683 51.62 0.41 20.88
C ARG A 683 50.21 -0.13 21.07
N CYS A 684 49.87 -0.54 22.30
CA CYS A 684 48.54 -1.06 22.63
C CYS A 684 47.64 0.00 23.27
N HIS A 685 48.22 0.82 24.15
CA HIS A 685 47.51 1.80 24.99
C HIS A 685 47.86 3.25 24.61
N GLY A 686 48.57 3.53 23.52
CA GLY A 686 49.02 4.90 23.20
C GLY A 686 47.87 5.88 22.94
N GLY A 687 47.92 7.03 23.60
CA GLY A 687 47.05 8.17 23.33
C GLY A 687 47.59 9.12 22.25
N THR A 688 46.70 9.95 21.70
CA THR A 688 47.08 10.99 20.73
C THR A 688 47.61 12.27 21.37
N ASP A 689 47.39 12.47 22.68
CA ASP A 689 47.66 13.76 23.33
C ASP A 689 49.16 14.03 23.53
N ASN A 690 49.94 13.00 23.86
CA ASN A 690 51.37 13.12 24.12
C ASN A 690 52.09 11.75 23.98
N PRO A 691 53.44 11.71 23.91
CA PRO A 691 54.17 10.46 23.65
C PRO A 691 54.28 9.53 24.87
N THR A 692 53.74 9.89 26.03
CA THR A 692 53.83 9.06 27.25
C THR A 692 52.85 7.89 27.25
N GLY A 693 51.86 7.90 26.35
CA GLY A 693 50.75 6.94 26.35
C GLY A 693 49.56 7.36 27.22
N ALA A 694 49.60 8.55 27.83
CA ALA A 694 48.45 9.18 28.47
C ALA A 694 47.76 10.17 27.51
N PRO A 695 46.43 10.12 27.34
CA PRO A 695 45.54 9.17 27.98
C PRO A 695 45.56 7.84 27.22
N PRO A 696 45.30 6.70 27.88
CA PRO A 696 45.36 5.43 27.21
C PRO A 696 44.26 5.28 26.15
N LEU A 697 44.58 4.67 25.01
CA LEU A 697 43.58 4.21 24.04
C LEU A 697 42.79 3.04 24.66
N GLY A 698 41.46 3.13 24.64
CA GLY A 698 40.61 2.04 25.09
C GLY A 698 40.66 0.82 24.16
N LEU A 699 40.49 -0.38 24.71
CA LEU A 699 40.57 -1.62 23.92
C LEU A 699 39.49 -1.73 22.83
N ARG A 700 38.40 -0.94 22.90
CA ARG A 700 37.34 -0.87 21.89
C ARG A 700 37.50 0.35 20.97
N GLY A 701 38.68 0.98 20.98
CA GLY A 701 38.99 2.15 20.16
C GLY A 701 38.55 3.48 20.77
N GLU A 702 38.20 3.51 22.05
CA GLU A 702 37.86 4.75 22.75
C GLU A 702 39.07 5.69 22.81
N THR A 703 38.92 6.96 22.39
CA THR A 703 39.99 7.97 22.33
C THR A 703 39.67 9.23 23.14
N LEU A 704 38.42 9.45 23.53
CA LEU A 704 38.00 10.68 24.18
C LEU A 704 38.22 10.60 25.69
N THR A 705 38.81 11.63 26.30
CA THR A 705 39.02 11.70 27.77
C THR A 705 37.74 11.64 28.59
N THR A 706 36.59 11.88 27.98
CA THR A 706 35.26 11.74 28.58
C THR A 706 34.76 10.29 28.61
N GLN A 707 35.42 9.38 27.90
CA GLN A 707 35.13 7.94 27.93
C GLN A 707 35.87 7.28 29.09
N ARG A 708 35.17 6.36 29.77
CA ARG A 708 35.68 5.68 30.98
C ARG A 708 37.00 4.93 30.75
N ALA A 709 37.20 4.32 29.59
CA ALA A 709 38.42 3.57 29.29
C ALA A 709 39.66 4.46 29.13
N VAL A 710 39.47 5.76 28.85
CA VAL A 710 40.51 6.73 28.51
C VAL A 710 40.79 7.64 29.72
N GLY A 711 39.76 8.31 30.24
CA GLY A 711 39.84 9.20 31.39
C GLY A 711 40.69 10.47 31.17
N ALA A 712 40.73 11.35 32.17
CA ALA A 712 41.45 12.62 32.14
C ALA A 712 42.94 12.50 32.55
N HIS A 713 43.62 11.39 32.19
CA HIS A 713 44.99 11.08 32.59
C HIS A 713 46.01 12.17 32.27
N THR A 714 45.93 12.75 31.07
CA THR A 714 46.88 13.73 30.53
C THR A 714 47.17 14.87 31.50
N LYS A 715 46.14 15.35 32.24
CA LYS A 715 46.30 16.46 33.18
C LYS A 715 47.15 16.16 34.40
N HIS A 716 47.25 14.90 34.81
CA HIS A 716 48.15 14.53 35.91
C HIS A 716 49.59 14.40 35.42
N ILE A 717 49.79 13.94 34.19
CA ILE A 717 51.12 13.74 33.60
C ILE A 717 51.76 15.08 33.16
N GLU A 718 50.95 16.07 32.79
CA GLU A 718 51.43 17.42 32.46
C GLU A 718 51.74 18.28 33.69
N GLY A 719 51.14 17.97 34.84
CA GLY A 719 51.18 18.82 36.04
C GLY A 719 50.28 20.07 35.93
N GLY A 720 50.37 20.97 36.90
CA GLY A 720 49.56 22.19 36.89
C GLY A 720 49.98 23.22 37.93
N THR A 721 49.05 24.15 38.23
CA THR A 721 49.30 25.28 39.15
C THR A 721 49.56 24.83 40.60
N TYR A 722 48.97 23.70 41.02
CA TYR A 722 48.98 23.27 42.42
C TYR A 722 49.90 22.09 42.72
N ALA A 723 50.40 21.41 41.70
CA ALA A 723 51.25 20.22 41.83
C ALA A 723 52.06 20.01 40.53
N ASP A 724 53.24 19.43 40.66
CA ASP A 724 54.07 19.01 39.54
C ASP A 724 53.48 17.82 38.76
N ALA A 725 54.09 17.52 37.62
CA ALA A 725 53.77 16.36 36.81
C ALA A 725 53.99 15.06 37.58
N PHE A 726 52.97 14.19 37.60
CA PHE A 726 53.05 12.87 38.18
C PHE A 726 53.53 11.84 37.15
N SER A 727 54.32 10.87 37.59
CA SER A 727 54.58 9.65 36.84
C SER A 727 53.43 8.65 37.01
N CYS A 728 53.31 7.68 36.10
CA CYS A 728 52.29 6.63 36.22
C CYS A 728 52.39 5.89 37.58
N THR A 729 53.62 5.64 38.03
CA THR A 729 53.93 4.95 39.29
C THR A 729 53.56 5.72 40.55
N ASP A 730 53.31 7.02 40.44
CA ASP A 730 52.84 7.85 41.56
C ASP A 730 51.36 7.60 41.86
N CYS A 731 50.58 7.16 40.87
CA CYS A 731 49.16 6.85 41.04
C CYS A 731 48.94 5.35 41.26
N HIS A 732 49.46 4.50 40.37
CA HIS A 732 49.23 3.06 40.38
C HIS A 732 50.48 2.29 39.96
N LEU A 733 50.55 1.01 40.29
CA LEU A 733 51.59 0.13 39.77
C LEU A 733 51.43 -0.03 38.26
N VAL A 734 52.53 0.12 37.51
CA VAL A 734 52.55 -0.10 36.06
C VAL A 734 52.89 -1.57 35.78
N PRO A 735 52.06 -2.32 35.04
CA PRO A 735 52.34 -3.69 34.66
C PRO A 735 53.68 -3.85 33.94
N ASN A 736 54.44 -4.91 34.28
CA ASN A 736 55.72 -5.24 33.66
C ASN A 736 55.65 -6.44 32.68
N SER A 737 54.44 -6.91 32.36
CA SER A 737 54.16 -7.87 31.30
C SER A 737 52.69 -7.77 30.85
N LEU A 738 52.34 -8.33 29.69
CA LEU A 738 50.94 -8.45 29.24
C LEU A 738 50.11 -9.38 30.14
N THR A 739 50.75 -10.37 30.77
CA THR A 739 50.13 -11.37 31.65
C THR A 739 50.19 -10.99 33.13
N ALA A 740 50.67 -9.78 33.46
CA ALA A 740 50.75 -9.33 34.84
C ALA A 740 49.33 -9.27 35.45
N PRO A 741 49.15 -9.75 36.70
CA PRO A 741 47.86 -9.71 37.36
C PRO A 741 47.28 -8.28 37.36
N GLY A 742 46.04 -8.14 36.93
CA GLY A 742 45.34 -6.85 36.82
C GLY A 742 45.56 -6.08 35.51
N HIS A 743 46.40 -6.54 34.58
CA HIS A 743 46.59 -5.84 33.30
C HIS A 743 45.45 -6.12 32.31
N LEU A 744 45.10 -7.41 32.12
CA LEU A 744 43.94 -7.86 31.34
C LEU A 744 43.12 -8.83 32.21
N GLY A 745 42.06 -8.33 32.83
CA GLY A 745 41.11 -9.13 33.60
C GLY A 745 40.25 -10.06 32.75
N ILE A 746 39.52 -10.98 33.41
CA ILE A 746 38.62 -11.96 32.75
C ILE A 746 37.50 -11.28 31.95
N ASP A 747 37.15 -10.03 32.27
CA ASP A 747 36.16 -9.21 31.58
C ASP A 747 36.77 -8.23 30.55
N SER A 748 38.05 -8.40 30.21
CA SER A 748 38.82 -7.48 29.35
C SER A 748 38.91 -6.05 29.90
N VAL A 749 38.82 -5.89 31.22
CA VAL A 749 39.06 -4.63 31.93
C VAL A 749 40.39 -4.71 32.66
N ALA A 750 41.17 -3.63 32.65
CA ALA A 750 42.37 -3.53 33.47
C ALA A 750 41.99 -3.17 34.93
N GLU A 751 42.45 -3.95 35.89
CA GLU A 751 42.35 -3.66 37.32
C GLU A 751 43.62 -2.95 37.84
N MET A 752 43.42 -1.75 38.39
CA MET A 752 44.53 -0.94 38.91
C MET A 752 44.87 -1.31 40.35
N THR A 753 46.18 -1.48 40.63
CA THR A 753 46.70 -1.52 42.00
C THR A 753 47.28 -0.16 42.36
N TRP A 754 46.78 0.47 43.42
CA TRP A 754 47.24 1.80 43.84
C TRP A 754 48.69 1.81 44.33
N SER A 755 49.38 2.92 44.06
CA SER A 755 50.75 3.15 44.52
C SER A 755 50.82 3.41 46.03
N SER A 756 52.04 3.48 46.55
CA SER A 756 52.28 3.93 47.93
C SER A 756 51.88 5.39 48.15
N LEU A 757 52.12 6.28 47.18
CA LEU A 757 51.80 7.71 47.30
C LEU A 757 50.29 7.95 47.28
N ALA A 758 49.55 7.27 46.40
CA ALA A 758 48.08 7.34 46.38
C ALA A 758 47.48 6.85 47.71
N GLY A 759 48.07 5.80 48.29
CA GLY A 759 47.71 5.25 49.58
C GLY A 759 46.79 4.04 49.48
N SER A 760 46.90 3.11 50.44
CA SER A 760 46.24 1.79 50.41
C SER A 760 44.72 1.82 50.57
N GLN A 761 44.14 2.96 50.95
CA GLN A 761 42.69 3.16 51.03
C GLN A 761 42.10 3.75 49.76
N SER A 762 42.93 4.11 48.78
CA SER A 762 42.47 4.64 47.50
C SER A 762 41.51 3.68 46.83
N SER A 763 40.47 4.23 46.23
CA SER A 763 39.49 3.45 45.51
C SER A 763 38.94 4.20 44.31
N TRP A 764 38.49 3.43 43.32
CA TRP A 764 37.78 3.96 42.16
C TRP A 764 36.47 3.20 41.99
N ASN A 765 35.38 3.95 41.86
CA ASN A 765 34.05 3.40 41.69
C ASN A 765 33.67 3.41 40.21
N ARG A 766 33.58 2.21 39.64
CA ARG A 766 33.26 1.99 38.22
C ARG A 766 31.84 2.39 37.82
N SER A 767 30.84 2.38 38.70
CA SER A 767 29.49 2.80 38.29
C SER A 767 29.38 4.32 38.21
N THR A 768 30.06 5.03 39.11
CA THR A 768 29.98 6.49 39.24
C THR A 768 31.14 7.25 38.59
N SER A 769 32.16 6.55 38.08
CA SER A 769 33.40 7.15 37.56
C SER A 769 34.16 7.99 38.58
N ARG A 770 34.03 7.72 39.89
CA ARG A 770 34.62 8.57 40.94
C ARG A 770 35.81 7.93 41.62
N CYS A 771 36.84 8.72 41.86
CA CYS A 771 37.95 8.38 42.74
C CYS A 771 37.59 8.79 44.17
N SER A 772 38.10 8.06 45.16
CA SER A 772 37.93 8.41 46.57
C SER A 772 39.08 7.89 47.41
N SER A 773 39.25 8.50 48.60
CA SER A 773 40.23 8.04 49.59
C SER A 773 41.68 8.04 49.09
N THR A 774 42.01 8.89 48.11
CA THR A 774 43.36 9.06 47.56
C THR A 774 44.05 10.25 48.19
N TYR A 775 45.34 10.12 48.50
CA TYR A 775 46.16 11.19 49.08
C TYR A 775 46.02 12.51 48.30
N CYS A 776 46.24 12.49 46.98
CA CYS A 776 46.17 13.68 46.12
C CYS A 776 44.76 14.32 46.06
N HIS A 777 43.73 13.61 46.53
CA HIS A 777 42.33 14.05 46.53
C HIS A 777 41.78 14.15 47.96
N GLY A 778 42.58 14.67 48.88
CA GLY A 778 42.11 15.07 50.21
C GLY A 778 42.14 13.98 51.28
N ASN A 779 42.61 12.76 50.97
CA ASN A 779 42.77 11.72 51.99
C ASN A 779 44.11 11.83 52.73
N PHE A 780 44.29 12.95 53.43
CA PHE A 780 45.39 13.18 54.35
C PHE A 780 44.90 13.93 55.59
N SER A 781 45.75 13.97 56.62
CA SER A 781 45.42 14.67 57.86
C SER A 781 45.21 16.17 57.61
N GLY A 782 43.99 16.66 57.83
CA GLY A 782 43.57 18.04 57.56
C GLY A 782 43.04 18.29 56.15
N GLY A 783 42.90 17.24 55.34
CA GLY A 783 42.27 17.31 54.02
C GLY A 783 40.78 16.98 54.06
N TYR A 784 40.07 17.37 52.99
CA TYR A 784 38.68 17.05 52.78
C TYR A 784 38.53 15.68 52.12
N THR A 785 38.23 14.66 52.92
CA THR A 785 38.01 13.29 52.43
C THR A 785 36.79 13.14 51.50
N ALA A 786 35.91 14.15 51.48
CA ALA A 786 34.77 14.24 50.57
C ALA A 786 35.17 14.64 49.14
N ASN A 787 36.40 15.09 48.91
CA ASN A 787 36.88 15.42 47.57
C ASN A 787 36.97 14.14 46.72
N ALA A 788 35.95 13.94 45.88
CA ALA A 788 35.78 12.75 45.06
C ALA A 788 35.69 13.13 43.57
N PRO A 789 36.84 13.38 42.91
CA PRO A 789 36.87 13.78 41.51
C PRO A 789 36.33 12.69 40.58
N ILE A 790 35.90 13.12 39.40
CA ILE A 790 35.32 12.27 38.36
C ILE A 790 36.41 11.97 37.33
N TRP A 791 36.71 10.69 37.16
CA TRP A 791 37.71 10.14 36.25
C TRP A 791 37.66 10.70 34.82
N THR A 792 36.46 10.96 34.31
CA THR A 792 36.21 11.40 32.93
C THR A 792 36.09 12.91 32.78
N ALA A 793 36.45 13.69 33.80
CA ALA A 793 36.37 15.15 33.80
C ALA A 793 37.73 15.79 34.13
N ALA A 794 38.05 16.87 33.42
CA ALA A 794 39.29 17.64 33.61
C ALA A 794 39.05 18.91 34.43
N ASN A 795 40.13 19.51 34.96
CA ASN A 795 40.15 20.81 35.63
C ASN A 795 39.23 20.90 36.87
N GLN A 796 39.17 19.85 37.68
CA GLN A 796 38.26 19.77 38.83
C GLN A 796 38.85 20.31 40.14
N ALA A 797 40.16 20.57 40.20
CA ALA A 797 40.84 21.03 41.40
C ALA A 797 40.93 22.56 41.44
N GLY A 798 40.65 23.14 42.60
CA GLY A 798 40.81 24.56 42.90
C GLY A 798 41.38 24.76 44.30
N CYS A 799 41.86 25.97 44.61
CA CYS A 799 42.26 26.28 45.99
C CYS A 799 41.06 26.08 46.93
N GLY A 800 41.30 25.49 48.10
CA GLY A 800 40.25 25.11 49.05
C GLY A 800 39.52 23.79 48.74
N SER A 801 39.76 23.12 47.60
CA SER A 801 39.04 21.86 47.29
C SER A 801 39.64 20.63 48.00
N CYS A 802 40.93 20.68 48.34
CA CYS A 802 41.66 19.54 48.92
C CYS A 802 41.82 19.63 50.44
N HIS A 803 42.02 20.84 50.94
CA HIS A 803 42.06 21.19 52.37
C HIS A 803 41.57 22.63 52.52
N ASP A 804 41.24 23.03 53.74
CA ASP A 804 40.82 24.39 54.04
C ASP A 804 41.90 25.40 53.64
N ASP A 805 41.51 26.51 53.02
CA ASP A 805 42.43 27.56 52.55
C ASP A 805 42.79 28.59 53.63
N GLY A 806 42.37 28.38 54.88
CA GLY A 806 42.50 29.32 55.98
C GLY A 806 41.17 29.96 56.39
N SER A 807 40.09 29.72 55.64
CA SER A 807 38.73 30.16 55.98
C SER A 807 38.20 29.53 57.28
N ASN A 808 38.54 28.26 57.55
CA ASN A 808 38.27 27.57 58.80
C ASN A 808 39.52 26.81 59.29
N PRO A 809 40.50 27.51 59.92
CA PRO A 809 41.78 26.93 60.33
C PRO A 809 41.72 25.78 61.35
N ARG A 810 40.53 25.45 61.88
CA ARG A 810 40.30 24.27 62.72
C ARG A 810 40.28 22.96 61.92
N ASP A 811 39.96 23.04 60.63
CA ASP A 811 39.86 21.88 59.75
C ASP A 811 41.24 21.46 59.23
N LEU A 812 42.23 22.37 59.29
CA LEU A 812 43.64 22.08 59.06
C LEU A 812 44.27 21.26 60.21
N SER A 813 45.22 20.39 59.88
CA SER A 813 45.90 19.55 60.88
C SER A 813 46.77 20.36 61.86
N GLY A 814 47.06 19.81 63.04
CA GLY A 814 48.00 20.45 63.99
C GLY A 814 47.41 21.65 64.72
N ARG A 815 48.11 22.80 64.72
CA ARG A 815 47.76 23.99 65.53
C ARG A 815 47.45 25.23 64.68
N HIS A 816 47.01 25.05 63.43
CA HIS A 816 46.74 26.16 62.50
C HIS A 816 45.75 27.18 63.08
N GLN A 817 44.66 26.75 63.73
CA GLN A 817 43.75 27.66 64.46
C GLN A 817 44.46 28.62 65.43
N LYS A 818 45.47 28.14 66.15
CA LYS A 818 46.21 28.98 67.10
C LYS A 818 47.05 30.02 66.39
N HIS A 819 47.68 29.66 65.27
CA HIS A 819 48.61 30.53 64.57
C HIS A 819 47.88 31.49 63.64
N ILE A 820 46.91 31.01 62.88
CA ILE A 820 46.14 31.82 61.93
C ILE A 820 45.17 32.74 62.68
N THR A 821 44.23 32.20 63.46
CA THR A 821 43.20 33.04 64.09
C THR A 821 43.65 33.75 65.37
N ASP A 822 44.31 33.04 66.30
CA ASP A 822 44.63 33.64 67.60
C ASP A 822 45.90 34.51 67.60
N LYS A 823 46.72 34.39 66.55
CA LYS A 823 48.05 35.02 66.46
C LYS A 823 48.34 35.73 65.14
N ASP A 824 47.43 35.67 64.17
CA ASP A 824 47.53 36.39 62.90
C ASP A 824 48.86 36.11 62.15
N VAL A 825 49.24 34.83 62.11
CA VAL A 825 50.46 34.37 61.43
C VAL A 825 50.13 33.90 60.02
N ALA A 826 50.68 34.59 59.02
CA ALA A 826 50.53 34.25 57.60
C ALA A 826 51.19 32.90 57.23
N CYS A 827 50.61 32.19 56.25
CA CYS A 827 51.04 30.87 55.79
C CYS A 827 52.51 30.84 55.34
N MET A 828 52.94 31.85 54.57
CA MET A 828 54.31 31.96 54.04
C MET A 828 55.40 31.96 55.13
N ASN A 829 55.04 32.32 56.36
CA ASN A 829 56.01 32.38 57.45
C ASN A 829 56.48 30.99 57.91
N CYS A 830 55.66 29.96 57.69
CA CYS A 830 55.95 28.57 58.00
C CYS A 830 56.12 27.69 56.75
N HIS A 831 55.53 28.09 55.62
CA HIS A 831 55.51 27.32 54.37
C HIS A 831 56.19 28.09 53.23
N PHE A 832 57.31 28.76 53.50
CA PHE A 832 58.00 29.64 52.54
C PHE A 832 58.48 28.93 51.26
N ALA A 833 58.77 27.62 51.35
CA ALA A 833 59.14 26.82 50.18
C ALA A 833 57.93 26.45 49.29
N THR A 834 56.70 26.57 49.80
CA THR A 834 55.49 26.09 49.14
C THR A 834 54.59 27.24 48.69
N VAL A 835 54.44 28.29 49.51
CA VAL A 835 53.48 29.39 49.29
C VAL A 835 54.12 30.78 49.43
N ASN A 836 53.75 31.71 48.56
CA ASN A 836 54.20 33.11 48.61
C ASN A 836 53.31 34.01 49.51
N ALA A 837 53.59 35.32 49.50
CA ALA A 837 52.83 36.31 50.28
C ALA A 837 51.41 36.57 49.78
N GLN A 838 51.11 36.21 48.53
CA GLN A 838 49.80 36.31 47.89
C GLN A 838 48.98 35.02 48.05
N GLU A 839 49.52 34.03 48.77
CA GLU A 839 48.95 32.70 48.95
C GLU A 839 48.95 31.83 47.67
N ASP A 840 49.74 32.22 46.66
CA ASP A 840 49.97 31.37 45.50
C ASP A 840 51.00 30.28 45.82
N ILE A 841 50.77 29.09 45.26
CA ILE A 841 51.73 27.98 45.31
C ILE A 841 52.90 28.30 44.38
N ILE A 842 54.10 28.32 44.95
CA ILE A 842 55.37 28.58 44.24
C ILE A 842 56.32 27.37 44.23
N GLY A 843 56.06 26.37 45.08
CA GLY A 843 56.77 25.09 45.13
C GLY A 843 55.81 23.95 44.88
N ASN A 844 55.48 23.74 43.61
CA ASN A 844 54.59 22.70 43.12
C ASN A 844 55.18 21.28 43.29
N ASP A 845 56.51 21.17 43.29
CA ASP A 845 57.26 19.93 43.57
C ASP A 845 57.18 19.47 45.03
N VAL A 846 56.91 20.39 45.97
CA VAL A 846 56.86 20.11 47.43
C VAL A 846 55.47 20.34 48.05
N HIS A 847 54.45 20.63 47.24
CA HIS A 847 53.08 20.83 47.73
C HIS A 847 52.29 19.52 47.81
N VAL A 848 52.38 18.67 46.78
CA VAL A 848 51.66 17.39 46.68
C VAL A 848 52.65 16.26 46.39
N ASP A 849 53.50 15.94 47.37
CA ASP A 849 54.61 14.97 47.28
C ASP A 849 54.57 13.87 48.35
N GLY A 850 53.55 13.87 49.22
CA GLY A 850 53.44 12.95 50.35
C GLY A 850 54.16 13.41 51.61
N VAL A 851 54.86 14.56 51.59
CA VAL A 851 55.71 15.04 52.68
C VAL A 851 55.19 16.37 53.24
N LYS A 852 55.17 16.50 54.57
CA LYS A 852 54.81 17.77 55.22
C LYS A 852 56.01 18.71 55.24
N THR A 853 56.10 19.58 54.25
CA THR A 853 57.18 20.58 54.12
C THR A 853 56.87 21.84 54.94
N VAL A 854 57.65 22.07 56.01
CA VAL A 854 57.59 23.28 56.85
C VAL A 854 58.95 23.96 56.80
N VAL A 855 59.03 25.07 56.08
CA VAL A 855 60.24 25.88 55.90
C VAL A 855 59.90 27.31 56.30
N PHE A 856 60.51 27.76 57.38
CA PHE A 856 60.26 29.11 57.90
C PHE A 856 60.89 30.17 57.00
N SER A 857 60.24 31.34 56.89
CA SER A 857 60.81 32.52 56.20
C SER A 857 61.94 33.19 57.00
N PHE A 858 62.22 32.70 58.21
CA PHE A 858 63.25 33.16 59.15
C PHE A 858 64.00 31.96 59.77
N GLN A 859 65.02 32.23 60.59
CA GLN A 859 65.79 31.15 61.24
C GLN A 859 64.90 30.31 62.19
N GLY A 860 64.83 29.01 61.93
CA GLY A 860 64.09 28.04 62.74
C GLY A 860 63.99 26.68 62.06
N THR A 861 63.69 25.63 62.82
CA THR A 861 63.45 24.29 62.28
C THR A 861 62.18 23.67 62.86
N TYR A 862 61.48 22.90 62.02
CA TYR A 862 60.34 22.11 62.42
C TYR A 862 60.65 20.63 62.19
N ASN A 863 60.48 19.81 63.23
CA ASN A 863 60.56 18.36 63.11
C ASN A 863 59.46 17.72 63.96
N ASN A 864 58.54 17.03 63.29
CA ASN A 864 57.48 16.22 63.88
C ASN A 864 56.80 16.85 65.12
N GLY A 865 56.29 18.08 64.95
CA GLY A 865 55.63 18.81 66.02
C GLY A 865 56.57 19.34 67.11
N THR A 866 57.83 19.58 66.77
CA THR A 866 58.78 20.36 67.58
C THR A 866 59.33 21.50 66.74
N CYS A 867 59.18 22.73 67.22
CA CYS A 867 59.78 23.91 66.63
C CYS A 867 61.01 24.31 67.47
N SER A 868 62.13 24.61 66.82
CA SER A 868 63.36 25.04 67.49
C SER A 868 63.94 26.29 66.84
N GLY A 869 64.55 27.16 67.66
CA GLY A 869 65.33 28.31 67.16
C GLY A 869 64.51 29.49 66.62
N LEU A 870 63.20 29.56 66.89
CA LEU A 870 62.35 30.65 66.41
C LEU A 870 62.63 31.99 67.15
N PRO A 871 62.43 33.15 66.50
CA PRO A 871 62.63 34.46 67.12
C PRO A 871 61.72 34.71 68.33
N GLY A 872 62.12 35.63 69.21
CA GLY A 872 61.44 35.91 70.50
C GLY A 872 60.00 36.43 70.38
N GLN A 873 59.56 36.86 69.18
CA GLN A 873 58.17 37.22 68.89
C GLN A 873 57.28 35.98 68.69
N CYS A 874 57.88 34.81 68.51
CA CYS A 874 57.23 33.50 68.53
C CYS A 874 57.38 32.89 69.95
N HIS A 875 57.77 31.62 70.08
CA HIS A 875 57.90 30.95 71.38
C HIS A 875 59.24 30.23 71.56
N GLY A 876 60.28 30.61 70.80
CA GLY A 876 61.60 29.97 70.86
C GLY A 876 61.53 28.48 70.47
N THR A 877 61.90 27.60 71.41
CA THR A 877 61.83 26.15 71.24
C THR A 877 60.66 25.57 72.02
N LYS A 878 59.80 24.80 71.36
CA LYS A 878 58.66 24.12 71.99
C LYS A 878 58.30 22.84 71.24
N SER A 879 57.82 21.84 71.98
CA SER A 879 57.35 20.56 71.46
C SER A 879 55.93 20.31 71.96
N TRP A 880 55.08 19.71 71.12
CA TRP A 880 53.66 19.51 71.42
C TRP A 880 53.19 18.06 71.26
N TYR A 881 54.13 17.14 71.03
CA TYR A 881 53.90 15.70 71.15
C TYR A 881 54.97 15.12 72.09
N SER A 882 54.55 14.75 73.31
CA SER A 882 55.32 13.88 74.20
C SER A 882 54.49 12.61 74.44
N ASN A 883 54.92 11.53 73.79
CA ASN A 883 54.29 10.20 73.65
C ASN A 883 53.01 10.14 72.84
#